data_AF-A0A517TFK5-F1
#
_entry.id   AF-A0A517TFK5-F1
#
_cell.length_a   1.000
_cell.length_b   1.000
_cell.length_c   1.000
_cell.angle_alpha   90.00
_cell.angle_beta   90.00
_cell.angle_gamma   90.00
#
_symmetry.space_group_name_H-M   'P 1'
#
loop_
_entity.id
_entity.type
_entity.pdbx_description
1 polymer ?
#
loop_
_entity_poly.entity_id
_entity_poly.type
_entity_poly.pdbx_seq_one_letter_code
_entity_poly.pdbx_strand_id
1 'polypeptide(L)'
;MRVTELFTPTAAPTNGRYNRPKWTLAAIACLVLAPAAARAGGGPENVLLVVNANSAGSKAVANHYIRSRDLPASNVVYLDYNGPLERVSGERFREEIFLPAAKAIDDRGLGLQIDMVAYSTDFPWLVNLQKEYPKEVKLTKQQSPYASLTGATYLYTFVLGKHPGVVTLATNWYVPSPKGRSSQRNLLSCASLSRIPSRAFRSRYAWLEGGRRSPDVKKGRRYLMSTMLGVTTGRGSTVEEVIASLDRAVEAERSPPEGTFCFVRNNSARSTPRHACFAAAAEELKRLGAKVQVQTGDAPKQVDQLLGTMLGTREIDFDRAGFRISPGAICEQLTSYGGVLTTKPGYQTPLTDWIRAGATGSCGTVAEPYAIQAKFPLPSLHVHYRRGCSLAESFYQSVAAPYQLLIVGDPLCQPWAQRPNLTVDGWPTPANGGDLSTLGLAELGLAELGLAELGIKPPATETADSEPEGGSEETEPEGPPPVLKIVPRVTTASGKGASRWELFVDGKLRMRLPTGQGAAFTAEQLGPGWHDLRCVGFSPDALESQRRQLGGIEVLEIEGQTFAPVRLRRTDKPLRVAATAEGAERISIRQGMREVAVIEGPGGETDLSAEVLGPGPVRLRAVAEPSGAASPPLWLRARGSDDGGA
;
A
#
# COMPACT_ATOMS: atom_id res chain seq x y z
N MET A 1 -50.03 -17.51 -47.80
CA MET A 1 -51.17 -17.01 -48.59
C MET A 1 -52.43 -17.36 -47.81
N ARG A 2 -53.13 -16.36 -47.23
CA ARG A 2 -54.32 -16.45 -46.34
C ARG A 2 -54.08 -17.16 -44.96
N VAL A 3 -54.58 -16.75 -43.77
CA VAL A 3 -55.79 -15.99 -43.28
C VAL A 3 -56.98 -16.95 -43.02
N THR A 4 -57.64 -17.03 -41.84
CA THR A 4 -57.47 -16.42 -40.48
C THR A 4 -57.80 -17.50 -39.39
N GLU A 5 -58.33 -17.35 -38.14
CA GLU A 5 -58.88 -16.28 -37.24
C GLU A 5 -58.75 -16.81 -35.76
N LEU A 6 -58.37 -16.06 -34.72
CA LEU A 6 -59.17 -15.21 -33.80
C LEU A 6 -60.55 -15.74 -33.33
N PHE A 7 -60.71 -16.03 -32.03
CA PHE A 7 -61.79 -15.53 -31.13
C PHE A 7 -61.59 -15.97 -29.65
N THR A 8 -62.15 -15.20 -28.71
CA THR A 8 -62.29 -15.43 -27.24
C THR A 8 -63.65 -14.79 -26.81
N PRO A 9 -64.14 -14.76 -25.53
CA PRO A 9 -63.62 -15.22 -24.22
C PRO A 9 -64.71 -15.93 -23.35
N THR A 10 -64.74 -15.69 -22.02
CA THR A 10 -65.79 -16.04 -21.00
C THR A 10 -65.95 -17.53 -20.60
N ALA A 11 -66.31 -17.89 -19.35
CA ALA A 11 -66.44 -17.16 -18.07
C ALA A 11 -66.25 -18.14 -16.87
N ALA A 12 -66.16 -17.63 -15.64
CA ALA A 12 -65.92 -18.40 -14.41
C ALA A 12 -67.15 -18.50 -13.48
N PRO A 13 -67.18 -19.44 -12.52
CA PRO A 13 -67.99 -19.31 -11.30
C PRO A 13 -67.23 -19.55 -9.97
N THR A 14 -67.15 -18.48 -9.17
CA THR A 14 -67.45 -18.37 -7.72
C THR A 14 -67.24 -19.56 -6.74
N ASN A 15 -66.25 -19.40 -5.86
CA ASN A 15 -66.29 -19.44 -4.37
C ASN A 15 -67.24 -20.37 -3.57
N GLY A 16 -66.63 -21.21 -2.71
CA GLY A 16 -67.17 -21.61 -1.38
C GLY A 16 -66.73 -23.00 -0.89
N ARG A 17 -66.65 -23.33 0.41
CA ARG A 17 -66.47 -22.51 1.65
C ARG A 17 -66.17 -23.45 2.85
N TYR A 18 -65.07 -23.24 3.60
CA TYR A 18 -64.67 -23.99 4.84
C TYR A 18 -64.36 -25.52 4.65
N ASN A 19 -63.65 -26.25 5.52
CA ASN A 19 -63.05 -25.91 6.83
C ASN A 19 -61.69 -26.60 7.11
N ARG A 20 -61.05 -26.22 8.23
CA ARG A 20 -59.75 -26.63 8.86
C ARG A 20 -59.52 -28.15 9.07
N PRO A 21 -58.31 -28.60 9.48
CA PRO A 21 -56.94 -28.08 9.23
C PRO A 21 -55.90 -29.19 8.86
N LYS A 22 -54.71 -28.80 8.37
CA LYS A 22 -53.47 -29.58 8.55
C LYS A 22 -52.34 -28.67 9.05
N TRP A 23 -51.53 -29.18 9.98
CA TRP A 23 -50.43 -28.44 10.59
C TRP A 23 -49.19 -28.47 9.68
N THR A 24 -49.02 -27.43 8.86
CA THR A 24 -47.75 -27.23 8.14
C THR A 24 -46.84 -26.37 9.01
N LEU A 25 -45.74 -26.94 9.51
CA LEU A 25 -44.68 -26.20 10.18
C LEU A 25 -44.03 -25.22 9.19
N ALA A 26 -44.45 -23.95 9.27
CA ALA A 26 -43.83 -22.86 8.53
C ALA A 26 -42.46 -22.54 9.17
N ALA A 27 -41.44 -23.32 8.82
CA ALA A 27 -40.06 -23.05 9.18
C ALA A 27 -39.61 -21.75 8.50
N ILE A 28 -39.75 -20.62 9.21
CA ILE A 28 -39.21 -19.33 8.78
C ILE A 28 -37.69 -19.41 8.88
N ALA A 29 -37.08 -19.93 7.82
CA ALA A 29 -35.64 -19.84 7.60
C ALA A 29 -35.30 -18.37 7.31
N CYS A 30 -35.14 -17.57 8.38
CA CYS A 30 -34.47 -16.28 8.34
C CYS A 30 -33.02 -16.51 7.93
N LEU A 31 -32.80 -16.61 6.61
CA LEU A 31 -31.52 -16.87 6.00
C LEU A 31 -30.69 -15.59 6.10
N VAL A 32 -30.07 -15.41 7.28
CA VAL A 32 -29.17 -14.30 7.58
C VAL A 32 -27.99 -14.39 6.61
N LEU A 33 -28.10 -13.67 5.50
CA LEU A 33 -27.00 -13.37 4.59
C LEU A 33 -26.02 -12.43 5.30
N ALA A 34 -25.26 -13.00 6.23
CA ALA A 34 -24.14 -12.35 6.88
C ALA A 34 -23.26 -11.72 5.79
N PRO A 35 -23.02 -10.39 5.81
CA PRO A 35 -22.26 -9.74 4.76
C PRO A 35 -20.85 -10.31 4.77
N ALA A 36 -20.48 -11.06 3.72
CA ALA A 36 -19.14 -11.61 3.58
C ALA A 36 -18.11 -10.48 3.66
N ALA A 37 -17.40 -10.41 4.78
CA ALA A 37 -16.41 -9.39 5.03
C ALA A 37 -15.23 -9.59 4.08
N ALA A 38 -15.06 -8.63 3.17
CA ALA A 38 -13.89 -8.55 2.32
C ALA A 38 -12.69 -8.05 3.13
N ARG A 39 -11.46 -8.40 2.70
CA ARG A 39 -10.24 -8.29 3.49
C ARG A 39 -9.06 -7.90 2.60
N ALA A 40 -8.35 -6.82 2.92
CA ALA A 40 -7.18 -6.17 2.26
C ALA A 40 -6.17 -6.99 1.45
N GLY A 41 -5.19 -6.34 0.79
CA GLY A 41 -4.02 -6.98 0.19
C GLY A 41 -2.76 -6.10 0.13
N GLY A 42 -1.58 -6.71 0.24
CA GLY A 42 -0.27 -6.06 0.12
C GLY A 42 0.46 -5.79 1.45
N GLY A 43 1.80 -5.70 1.37
CA GLY A 43 2.69 -5.40 2.51
C GLY A 43 3.97 -4.67 2.09
N PRO A 44 4.82 -4.23 3.04
CA PRO A 44 6.10 -3.54 2.77
C PRO A 44 7.03 -4.28 1.80
N GLU A 45 6.96 -5.61 1.80
CA GLU A 45 7.70 -6.52 0.94
C GLU A 45 7.34 -6.31 -0.56
N ASN A 46 6.16 -5.75 -0.84
CA ASN A 46 5.65 -5.44 -2.17
C ASN A 46 5.84 -3.96 -2.60
N VAL A 47 6.41 -3.11 -1.74
CA VAL A 47 6.63 -1.68 -2.01
C VAL A 47 8.08 -1.43 -2.39
N LEU A 48 8.33 -0.77 -3.51
CA LEU A 48 9.60 -0.08 -3.76
C LEU A 48 9.49 1.36 -3.26
N LEU A 49 10.40 1.79 -2.39
CA LEU A 49 10.52 3.18 -1.97
C LEU A 49 11.59 3.88 -2.78
N VAL A 50 11.21 4.91 -3.52
CA VAL A 50 12.10 5.73 -4.34
C VAL A 50 12.36 7.06 -3.64
N VAL A 51 13.62 7.35 -3.35
CA VAL A 51 14.08 8.49 -2.54
C VAL A 51 14.97 9.39 -3.39
N ASN A 52 14.78 10.70 -3.32
CA ASN A 52 15.74 11.63 -3.92
C ASN A 52 16.94 11.73 -2.97
N ALA A 53 18.11 11.26 -3.42
CA ALA A 53 19.35 11.27 -2.64
C ALA A 53 19.79 12.68 -2.22
N ASN A 54 19.37 13.69 -2.99
CA ASN A 54 19.88 15.06 -2.92
C ASN A 54 18.91 16.01 -2.19
N SER A 55 17.77 15.51 -1.70
CA SER A 55 16.88 16.25 -0.79
C SER A 55 16.96 15.70 0.63
N ALA A 56 17.26 16.57 1.59
CA ALA A 56 17.17 16.24 3.01
C ALA A 56 15.74 15.87 3.43
N GLY A 57 14.72 16.56 2.89
CA GLY A 57 13.30 16.25 3.16
C GLY A 57 12.89 14.88 2.61
N SER A 58 13.32 14.55 1.38
CA SER A 58 13.05 13.25 0.75
C SER A 58 13.67 12.11 1.55
N LYS A 59 14.90 12.30 2.05
CA LYS A 59 15.56 11.36 2.96
C LYS A 59 14.87 11.28 4.32
N ALA A 60 14.42 12.40 4.91
CA ALA A 60 13.72 12.40 6.19
C ALA A 60 12.38 11.64 6.15
N VAL A 61 11.55 11.93 5.15
CA VAL A 61 10.27 11.21 4.92
C VAL A 61 10.52 9.73 4.62
N ALA A 62 11.55 9.41 3.83
CA ALA A 62 11.91 8.03 3.54
C ALA A 62 12.40 7.26 4.78
N ASN A 63 13.31 7.84 5.57
CA ASN A 63 13.79 7.27 6.84
C ASN A 63 12.61 6.98 7.79
N HIS A 64 11.69 7.94 7.94
CA HIS A 64 10.48 7.75 8.74
C HIS A 64 9.59 6.63 8.21
N TYR A 65 9.30 6.59 6.90
CA TYR A 65 8.47 5.54 6.28
C TYR A 65 9.11 4.14 6.37
N ILE A 66 10.44 4.04 6.21
CA ILE A 66 11.19 2.80 6.43
C ILE A 66 11.03 2.33 7.88
N ARG A 67 11.05 3.24 8.86
CA ARG A 67 10.84 2.91 10.28
C ARG A 67 9.41 2.55 10.62
N SER A 68 8.42 3.29 10.13
CA SER A 68 7.00 3.12 10.51
C SER A 68 6.35 1.91 9.85
N ARG A 69 6.76 1.56 8.62
CA ARG A 69 6.28 0.36 7.91
C ARG A 69 7.20 -0.85 8.04
N ASP A 70 8.46 -0.67 8.39
CA ASP A 70 9.55 -1.66 8.26
C ASP A 70 9.63 -2.23 6.83
N LEU A 71 10.10 -1.40 5.89
CA LEU A 71 10.42 -1.86 4.54
C LEU A 71 11.70 -2.71 4.55
N PRO A 72 11.82 -3.74 3.71
CA PRO A 72 13.08 -4.47 3.53
C PRO A 72 14.20 -3.57 2.96
N ALA A 73 15.46 -3.89 3.27
CA ALA A 73 16.62 -3.11 2.81
C ALA A 73 16.75 -3.09 1.26
N SER A 74 16.45 -4.22 0.63
CA SER A 74 16.40 -4.40 -0.84
C SER A 74 15.45 -3.43 -1.54
N ASN A 75 14.39 -3.00 -0.86
CA ASN A 75 13.25 -2.30 -1.45
C ASN A 75 13.43 -0.77 -1.47
N VAL A 76 14.53 -0.24 -0.93
CA VAL A 76 14.82 1.21 -0.90
C VAL A 76 15.80 1.58 -2.01
N VAL A 77 15.44 2.55 -2.84
CA VAL A 77 16.25 3.04 -3.97
C VAL A 77 16.45 4.54 -3.82
N TYR A 78 17.71 4.94 -3.60
CA TYR A 78 18.13 6.34 -3.67
C TYR A 78 18.49 6.66 -5.12
N LEU A 79 17.91 7.73 -5.67
CA LEU A 79 18.20 8.25 -7.00
C LEU A 79 18.93 9.59 -6.88
N ASP A 80 20.00 9.76 -7.65
CA ASP A 80 20.68 11.05 -7.86
C ASP A 80 19.83 11.93 -8.78
N TYR A 81 18.81 12.59 -8.21
CA TYR A 81 17.82 13.35 -8.96
C TYR A 81 17.94 14.87 -8.73
N ASN A 82 18.65 15.52 -9.66
CA ASN A 82 18.86 16.97 -9.70
C ASN A 82 17.92 17.69 -10.70
N GLY A 83 16.74 17.12 -10.97
CA GLY A 83 15.78 17.66 -11.93
C GLY A 83 14.69 18.56 -11.32
N PRO A 84 13.87 19.23 -12.15
CA PRO A 84 12.92 20.24 -11.67
C PRO A 84 11.75 19.62 -10.91
N LEU A 85 11.49 20.12 -9.69
CA LEU A 85 10.54 19.52 -8.75
C LEU A 85 9.04 19.82 -9.02
N GLU A 86 8.72 20.68 -10.01
CA GLU A 86 7.34 20.84 -10.50
C GLU A 86 7.05 19.98 -11.74
N ARG A 87 7.92 20.06 -12.76
CA ARG A 87 7.63 19.61 -14.12
C ARG A 87 8.86 19.01 -14.80
N VAL A 88 8.69 17.81 -15.33
CA VAL A 88 9.70 17.05 -16.07
C VAL A 88 9.22 16.71 -17.49
N SER A 89 10.12 16.41 -18.43
CA SER A 89 9.74 15.82 -19.74
C SER A 89 9.47 14.33 -19.61
N GLY A 90 8.74 13.74 -20.57
CA GLY A 90 8.57 12.28 -20.65
C GLY A 90 9.92 11.56 -20.68
N GLU A 91 10.83 12.00 -21.54
CA GLU A 91 12.24 11.65 -21.57
C GLU A 91 12.91 11.65 -20.19
N ARG A 92 13.05 12.81 -19.52
CA ARG A 92 13.72 12.87 -18.21
C ARG A 92 13.02 12.03 -17.14
N PHE A 93 11.69 11.87 -17.19
CA PHE A 93 10.97 10.92 -16.34
C PHE A 93 11.38 9.46 -16.61
N ARG A 94 11.54 9.06 -17.88
CA ARG A 94 12.04 7.72 -18.23
C ARG A 94 13.50 7.55 -17.80
N GLU A 95 14.39 8.42 -18.26
CA GLU A 95 15.85 8.25 -18.11
C GLU A 95 16.33 8.43 -16.65
N GLU A 96 15.80 9.42 -15.91
CA GLU A 96 16.33 9.81 -14.59
C GLU A 96 15.52 9.27 -13.39
N ILE A 97 14.28 8.82 -13.61
CA ILE A 97 13.38 8.41 -12.51
C ILE A 97 12.91 6.96 -12.69
N PHE A 98 12.23 6.65 -13.79
CA PHE A 98 11.57 5.36 -13.94
C PHE A 98 12.54 4.22 -14.29
N LEU A 99 13.41 4.40 -15.29
CA LEU A 99 14.35 3.35 -15.71
C LEU A 99 15.40 3.02 -14.62
N PRO A 100 15.97 3.98 -13.88
CA PRO A 100 16.83 3.67 -12.73
C PRO A 100 16.11 2.87 -11.64
N ALA A 101 14.87 3.22 -11.29
CA ALA A 101 14.06 2.47 -10.33
C ALA A 101 13.69 1.06 -10.84
N ALA A 102 13.37 0.92 -12.13
CA ALA A 102 13.07 -0.36 -12.76
C ALA A 102 14.31 -1.27 -12.86
N LYS A 103 15.47 -0.71 -13.19
CA LYS A 103 16.76 -1.43 -13.14
C LYS A 103 17.09 -1.89 -11.72
N ALA A 104 16.83 -1.06 -10.70
CA ALA A 104 17.02 -1.47 -9.31
C ALA A 104 16.04 -2.57 -8.86
N ILE A 105 14.86 -2.72 -9.47
CA ILE A 105 13.98 -3.89 -9.27
C ILE A 105 14.62 -5.15 -9.89
N ASP A 106 15.16 -5.02 -11.11
CA ASP A 106 15.71 -6.13 -11.91
C ASP A 106 17.03 -6.66 -11.33
N ASP A 107 18.03 -5.79 -11.14
CA ASP A 107 19.35 -6.08 -10.56
C ASP A 107 19.26 -6.77 -9.18
N ARG A 108 18.18 -6.50 -8.43
CA ARG A 108 17.94 -7.04 -7.09
C ARG A 108 17.08 -8.31 -7.10
N GLY A 109 16.44 -8.66 -8.23
CA GLY A 109 15.57 -9.82 -8.38
C GLY A 109 14.14 -9.63 -7.85
N LEU A 110 13.68 -8.38 -7.70
CA LEU A 110 12.43 -8.03 -7.00
C LEU A 110 11.19 -8.02 -7.92
N GLY A 111 11.35 -8.30 -9.22
CA GLY A 111 10.29 -8.19 -10.25
C GLY A 111 9.07 -9.11 -10.07
N LEU A 112 9.14 -10.12 -9.18
CA LEU A 112 8.03 -11.02 -8.85
C LEU A 112 7.19 -10.56 -7.65
N GLN A 113 7.70 -9.61 -6.85
CA GLN A 113 7.11 -9.18 -5.58
C GLN A 113 6.71 -7.70 -5.53
N ILE A 114 7.38 -6.81 -6.27
CA ILE A 114 7.10 -5.37 -6.21
C ILE A 114 5.79 -5.08 -6.96
N ASP A 115 4.75 -4.76 -6.21
CA ASP A 115 3.42 -4.43 -6.70
C ASP A 115 3.22 -2.92 -6.87
N MET A 116 4.01 -2.10 -6.16
CA MET A 116 3.86 -0.65 -6.14
C MET A 116 5.17 0.13 -5.93
N VAL A 117 5.21 1.37 -6.42
CA VAL A 117 6.28 2.36 -6.22
C VAL A 117 5.74 3.53 -5.40
N ALA A 118 6.23 3.64 -4.16
CA ALA A 118 6.09 4.83 -3.34
C ALA A 118 7.24 5.79 -3.65
N TYR A 119 6.94 6.97 -4.19
CA TYR A 119 7.93 8.06 -4.23
C TYR A 119 7.92 8.76 -2.87
N SER A 120 9.09 9.06 -2.33
CA SER A 120 9.22 10.06 -1.25
C SER A 120 8.94 11.48 -1.81
N THR A 121 9.27 12.52 -1.05
CA THR A 121 9.13 13.91 -1.49
C THR A 121 10.20 14.29 -2.53
N ASP A 122 10.11 15.51 -3.08
CA ASP A 122 11.10 16.11 -3.99
C ASP A 122 11.36 15.32 -5.27
N PHE A 123 10.26 14.89 -5.91
CA PHE A 123 10.18 14.48 -7.31
C PHE A 123 9.12 15.32 -8.06
N PRO A 124 9.25 15.51 -9.38
CA PRO A 124 8.30 16.27 -10.20
C PRO A 124 6.89 15.69 -10.13
N TRP A 125 5.90 16.51 -9.76
CA TRP A 125 4.50 16.06 -9.77
C TRP A 125 3.89 15.94 -11.18
N LEU A 126 4.40 16.68 -12.18
CA LEU A 126 3.92 16.66 -13.57
C LEU A 126 4.96 16.15 -14.58
N VAL A 127 4.56 15.20 -15.42
CA VAL A 127 5.33 14.68 -16.57
C VAL A 127 4.71 15.17 -17.89
N ASN A 128 5.52 15.84 -18.74
CA ASN A 128 5.10 16.32 -20.05
C ASN A 128 5.48 15.34 -21.17
N LEU A 129 4.50 14.57 -21.64
CA LEU A 129 4.66 13.55 -22.67
C LEU A 129 4.54 14.08 -24.12
N GLN A 130 4.33 15.39 -24.32
CA GLN A 130 4.07 15.97 -25.65
C GLN A 130 5.21 15.74 -26.66
N LYS A 131 6.45 15.55 -26.19
CA LYS A 131 7.63 15.24 -27.02
C LYS A 131 7.83 13.73 -27.28
N GLU A 132 7.14 12.84 -26.55
CA GLU A 132 7.28 11.39 -26.78
C GLU A 132 6.42 10.93 -27.97
N TYR A 133 5.27 11.56 -28.22
CA TYR A 133 4.34 11.14 -29.27
C TYR A 133 4.82 11.54 -30.68
N PRO A 134 4.55 10.72 -31.71
CA PRO A 134 4.73 11.11 -33.12
C PRO A 134 3.98 12.41 -33.46
N LYS A 135 4.55 13.24 -34.36
CA LYS A 135 4.04 14.58 -34.70
C LYS A 135 2.64 14.55 -35.34
N GLU A 136 2.27 13.40 -35.88
CA GLU A 136 1.03 13.11 -36.59
C GLU A 136 -0.13 12.87 -35.62
N VAL A 137 0.17 12.60 -34.33
CA VAL A 137 -0.82 12.32 -33.29
C VAL A 137 -1.54 13.59 -32.86
N LYS A 138 -2.74 13.80 -33.40
CA LYS A 138 -3.65 14.88 -33.00
C LYS A 138 -4.51 14.43 -31.82
N LEU A 139 -4.22 14.95 -30.62
CA LEU A 139 -5.02 14.74 -29.42
C LEU A 139 -6.37 15.49 -29.53
N THR A 140 -7.45 14.90 -29.00
CA THR A 140 -8.73 15.62 -28.88
C THR A 140 -8.67 16.68 -27.79
N LYS A 141 -9.60 17.65 -27.78
CA LYS A 141 -9.62 18.72 -26.76
C LYS A 141 -9.66 18.17 -25.33
N GLN A 142 -10.29 17.01 -25.11
CA GLN A 142 -10.40 16.32 -23.83
C GLN A 142 -9.12 15.57 -23.41
N GLN A 143 -8.14 15.41 -24.30
CA GLN A 143 -6.88 14.70 -24.06
C GLN A 143 -5.75 15.71 -23.84
N SER A 144 -4.96 15.50 -22.77
CA SER A 144 -3.83 16.36 -22.42
C SER A 144 -2.55 15.55 -22.45
N PRO A 145 -1.42 16.07 -22.96
CA PRO A 145 -0.14 15.36 -22.92
C PRO A 145 0.53 15.38 -21.53
N TYR A 146 -0.11 16.00 -20.53
CA TYR A 146 0.43 16.11 -19.18
C TYR A 146 -0.11 14.98 -18.29
N ALA A 147 0.79 14.13 -17.81
CA ALA A 147 0.51 13.10 -16.81
C ALA A 147 1.00 13.55 -15.42
N SER A 148 0.46 12.97 -14.36
CA SER A 148 1.08 12.99 -13.02
C SER A 148 2.22 11.98 -12.95
N LEU A 149 3.13 12.12 -11.98
CA LEU A 149 4.17 11.12 -11.70
C LEU A 149 3.57 9.72 -11.49
N THR A 150 2.59 9.63 -10.59
CA THR A 150 1.90 8.39 -10.22
C THR A 150 1.06 7.82 -11.37
N GLY A 151 0.53 8.67 -12.25
CA GLY A 151 -0.20 8.29 -13.46
C GLY A 151 0.72 7.75 -14.56
N ALA A 152 1.89 8.37 -14.74
CA ALA A 152 2.92 7.93 -15.68
C ALA A 152 3.54 6.59 -15.24
N THR A 153 3.87 6.44 -13.95
CA THR A 153 4.40 5.19 -13.37
C THR A 153 3.37 4.06 -13.41
N TYR A 154 2.09 4.33 -13.15
CA TYR A 154 1.04 3.31 -13.31
C TYR A 154 0.92 2.80 -14.74
N LEU A 155 0.98 3.74 -15.71
CA LEU A 155 0.81 3.47 -17.14
C LEU A 155 2.15 3.32 -17.87
N TYR A 156 3.20 2.89 -17.17
CA TYR A 156 4.59 2.87 -17.67
C TYR A 156 4.75 2.16 -19.02
N THR A 157 3.95 1.12 -19.28
CA THR A 157 3.96 0.38 -20.56
C THR A 157 3.67 1.29 -21.77
N PHE A 158 2.78 2.27 -21.62
CA PHE A 158 2.54 3.27 -22.66
C PHE A 158 3.64 4.34 -22.69
N VAL A 159 4.21 4.72 -21.53
CA VAL A 159 5.24 5.78 -21.46
C VAL A 159 6.58 5.30 -22.05
N LEU A 160 7.01 4.09 -21.70
CA LEU A 160 8.20 3.45 -22.30
C LEU A 160 7.99 3.20 -23.80
N GLY A 161 6.80 2.75 -24.20
CA GLY A 161 6.42 2.59 -25.60
C GLY A 161 6.13 3.91 -26.35
N LYS A 162 6.34 5.07 -25.71
CA LYS A 162 6.10 6.42 -26.25
C LYS A 162 4.71 6.61 -26.89
N HIS A 163 3.72 5.87 -26.39
CA HIS A 163 2.46 5.62 -27.07
C HIS A 163 1.32 6.48 -26.50
N PRO A 164 0.55 7.21 -27.35
CA PRO A 164 -0.50 8.14 -26.91
C PRO A 164 -1.72 7.45 -26.27
N GLY A 165 -1.75 6.11 -26.22
CA GLY A 165 -2.73 5.35 -25.46
C GLY A 165 -2.86 5.78 -23.99
N VAL A 166 -1.78 6.28 -23.37
CA VAL A 166 -1.75 6.80 -21.99
C VAL A 166 -2.79 7.89 -21.69
N VAL A 167 -3.17 8.71 -22.67
CA VAL A 167 -4.13 9.82 -22.47
C VAL A 167 -5.58 9.43 -22.81
N THR A 168 -5.85 8.15 -23.11
CA THR A 168 -7.20 7.65 -23.40
C THR A 168 -8.04 7.45 -22.14
N LEU A 169 -9.37 7.46 -22.28
CA LEU A 169 -10.30 7.40 -21.14
C LEU A 169 -10.55 5.98 -20.58
N ALA A 170 -9.79 4.98 -21.05
CA ALA A 170 -9.91 3.57 -20.66
C ALA A 170 -8.52 2.90 -20.65
N THR A 171 -7.56 3.52 -19.94
CA THR A 171 -6.20 2.98 -19.78
C THR A 171 -6.12 1.93 -18.68
N ASN A 172 -6.88 2.10 -17.61
CA ASN A 172 -6.86 1.24 -16.43
C ASN A 172 -7.91 0.11 -16.51
N TRP A 173 -7.45 -1.11 -16.81
CA TRP A 173 -8.26 -2.32 -16.86
C TRP A 173 -8.33 -3.08 -15.53
N TYR A 174 -7.64 -2.62 -14.48
CA TYR A 174 -7.80 -3.13 -13.11
C TYR A 174 -9.15 -2.70 -12.50
N VAL A 175 -9.70 -1.57 -12.95
CA VAL A 175 -11.06 -1.12 -12.59
C VAL A 175 -12.09 -2.21 -12.92
N PRO A 176 -12.89 -2.67 -11.94
CA PRO A 176 -13.95 -3.64 -12.18
C PRO A 176 -15.01 -3.08 -13.15
N SER A 177 -15.60 -3.96 -13.97
CA SER A 177 -16.77 -3.64 -14.80
C SER A 177 -17.80 -4.78 -14.72
N PRO A 178 -19.11 -4.50 -14.85
CA PRO A 178 -20.12 -5.56 -14.93
C PRO A 178 -19.87 -6.51 -16.12
N LYS A 179 -20.25 -7.78 -15.97
CA LYS A 179 -20.19 -8.76 -17.07
C LYS A 179 -20.92 -8.19 -18.30
N GLY A 180 -20.28 -8.27 -19.47
CA GLY A 180 -20.84 -7.80 -20.75
C GLY A 180 -20.78 -6.28 -21.00
N ARG A 181 -20.10 -5.49 -20.14
CA ARG A 181 -19.90 -4.04 -20.37
C ARG A 181 -18.41 -3.68 -20.43
N SER A 182 -18.03 -2.89 -21.44
CA SER A 182 -16.69 -2.29 -21.51
C SER A 182 -16.46 -1.27 -20.39
N SER A 183 -15.20 -1.04 -20.05
CA SER A 183 -14.74 -0.08 -19.03
C SER A 183 -15.07 1.38 -19.39
N GLN A 184 -15.35 1.65 -20.65
CA GLN A 184 -15.57 2.99 -21.20
C GLN A 184 -16.83 3.72 -20.67
N ARG A 185 -17.66 3.11 -19.81
CA ARG A 185 -18.86 3.74 -19.22
C ARG A 185 -18.98 3.52 -17.70
N ASN A 186 -17.97 3.95 -16.94
CA ASN A 186 -17.98 4.06 -15.48
C ASN A 186 -19.31 4.61 -14.91
N LEU A 187 -19.83 5.70 -15.50
CA LEU A 187 -21.04 6.40 -15.05
C LEU A 187 -22.31 5.53 -15.07
N LEU A 188 -22.59 4.85 -16.19
CA LEU A 188 -23.85 4.10 -16.39
C LEU A 188 -23.92 2.78 -15.60
N SER A 189 -22.93 2.53 -14.74
CA SER A 189 -22.76 1.28 -14.01
C SER A 189 -22.54 1.48 -12.50
N CYS A 190 -22.56 2.70 -11.95
CA CYS A 190 -22.20 2.95 -10.55
C CYS A 190 -22.95 2.10 -9.50
N ALA A 191 -24.23 1.76 -9.75
CA ALA A 191 -25.01 0.86 -8.91
C ALA A 191 -24.47 -0.58 -8.85
N SER A 192 -23.88 -1.06 -9.95
CA SER A 192 -23.21 -2.37 -10.01
C SER A 192 -21.74 -2.27 -9.61
N LEU A 193 -21.01 -1.21 -9.99
CA LEU A 193 -19.60 -1.00 -9.58
C LEU A 193 -19.42 -1.03 -8.06
N SER A 194 -20.31 -0.34 -7.33
CA SER A 194 -20.32 -0.38 -5.86
C SER A 194 -20.47 -1.80 -5.31
N ARG A 195 -21.23 -2.67 -5.99
CA ARG A 195 -21.51 -4.06 -5.57
C ARG A 195 -20.56 -5.11 -6.15
N ILE A 196 -19.69 -4.78 -7.11
CA ILE A 196 -18.67 -5.73 -7.59
C ILE A 196 -17.65 -5.96 -6.46
N PRO A 197 -17.26 -7.21 -6.17
CA PRO A 197 -16.18 -7.49 -5.23
C PRO A 197 -14.90 -6.75 -5.60
N SER A 198 -14.32 -6.08 -4.61
CA SER A 198 -12.93 -5.64 -4.62
C SER A 198 -12.01 -6.84 -4.95
N ARG A 199 -10.76 -6.58 -5.32
CA ARG A 199 -9.77 -7.61 -5.67
C ARG A 199 -8.35 -7.16 -5.35
N ALA A 200 -7.44 -8.11 -5.13
CA ALA A 200 -6.04 -7.83 -4.84
C ALA A 200 -5.31 -7.39 -6.12
N PHE A 201 -4.47 -6.37 -6.00
CA PHE A 201 -3.49 -6.05 -7.03
C PHE A 201 -2.26 -6.97 -6.93
N ARG A 202 -1.68 -7.36 -8.08
CA ARG A 202 -0.25 -7.74 -8.18
C ARG A 202 0.32 -7.25 -9.52
N SER A 203 1.56 -6.77 -9.55
CA SER A 203 2.22 -6.33 -10.82
C SER A 203 2.53 -7.51 -11.75
N ARG A 204 2.70 -8.70 -11.18
CA ARG A 204 2.83 -9.99 -11.92
C ARG A 204 1.54 -10.43 -12.62
N TYR A 205 0.38 -9.84 -12.31
CA TYR A 205 -0.86 -10.11 -13.04
C TYR A 205 -0.99 -9.21 -14.27
N ALA A 206 -1.44 -9.80 -15.37
CA ALA A 206 -1.99 -9.08 -16.50
C ALA A 206 -3.51 -9.00 -16.36
N TRP A 207 -4.09 -7.84 -16.67
CA TRP A 207 -5.52 -7.57 -16.51
C TRP A 207 -6.21 -7.51 -17.87
N LEU A 208 -7.39 -8.12 -17.98
CA LEU A 208 -8.34 -7.96 -19.08
C LEU A 208 -9.36 -6.89 -18.72
N GLU A 209 -9.99 -6.30 -19.74
CA GLU A 209 -11.03 -5.28 -19.51
C GLU A 209 -12.12 -5.75 -18.52
N GLY A 210 -12.41 -4.86 -17.56
CA GLY A 210 -13.36 -5.07 -16.47
C GLY A 210 -12.79 -5.69 -15.20
N GLY A 211 -11.49 -5.53 -14.93
CA GLY A 211 -10.86 -5.95 -13.67
C GLY A 211 -10.63 -7.45 -13.55
N ARG A 212 -10.64 -8.20 -14.65
CA ARG A 212 -10.42 -9.66 -14.65
C ARG A 212 -8.94 -9.97 -14.81
N ARG A 213 -8.39 -10.89 -14.01
CA ARG A 213 -7.04 -11.43 -14.23
C ARG A 213 -7.05 -12.23 -15.55
N SER A 214 -6.04 -12.03 -16.39
CA SER A 214 -5.85 -12.81 -17.61
C SER A 214 -5.18 -14.15 -17.28
N PRO A 215 -5.63 -15.29 -17.84
CA PRO A 215 -4.88 -16.55 -17.75
C PRO A 215 -3.61 -16.53 -18.60
N ASP A 216 -3.54 -15.65 -19.61
CA ASP A 216 -2.39 -15.44 -20.48
C ASP A 216 -1.83 -14.03 -20.27
N VAL A 217 -0.61 -13.93 -19.73
CA VAL A 217 0.03 -12.65 -19.42
C VAL A 217 0.32 -11.79 -20.67
N LYS A 218 0.37 -12.39 -21.87
CA LYS A 218 0.58 -11.68 -23.14
C LYS A 218 -0.69 -11.01 -23.67
N LYS A 219 -1.87 -11.38 -23.14
CA LYS A 219 -3.20 -10.89 -23.60
C LYS A 219 -3.84 -9.84 -22.69
N GLY A 220 -3.20 -9.47 -21.58
CA GLY A 220 -3.68 -8.44 -20.66
C GLY A 220 -2.69 -7.29 -20.47
N ARG A 221 -3.13 -6.19 -19.85
CA ARG A 221 -2.27 -5.05 -19.48
C ARG A 221 -1.64 -5.29 -18.10
N ARG A 222 -0.35 -4.98 -17.97
CA ARG A 222 0.37 -4.93 -16.68
C ARG A 222 0.54 -3.47 -16.25
N TYR A 223 0.56 -3.28 -14.93
CA TYR A 223 0.66 -1.97 -14.26
C TYR A 223 1.58 -2.08 -13.05
N LEU A 224 1.93 -0.93 -12.46
CA LEU A 224 2.71 -0.80 -11.24
C LEU A 224 2.06 0.30 -10.40
N MET A 225 1.38 -0.03 -9.29
CA MET A 225 0.66 1.00 -8.51
C MET A 225 1.62 2.08 -7.99
N SER A 226 1.19 3.32 -7.86
CA SER A 226 2.07 4.38 -7.37
C SER A 226 1.36 5.45 -6.56
N THR A 227 2.03 5.92 -5.51
CA THR A 227 1.70 7.16 -4.78
C THR A 227 2.97 7.98 -4.59
N MET A 228 2.80 9.26 -4.27
CA MET A 228 3.83 10.00 -3.52
C MET A 228 3.46 9.95 -2.04
N LEU A 229 4.44 9.80 -1.14
CA LEU A 229 4.20 9.93 0.29
C LEU A 229 3.81 11.38 0.64
N GLY A 230 4.41 12.35 -0.07
CA GLY A 230 4.10 13.77 0.02
C GLY A 230 4.69 14.57 -1.14
N VAL A 231 4.36 15.86 -1.22
CA VAL A 231 5.03 16.83 -2.10
C VAL A 231 5.34 18.08 -1.30
N THR A 232 6.60 18.49 -1.29
CA THR A 232 7.21 19.51 -0.42
C THR A 232 7.43 20.86 -1.10
N THR A 233 7.01 21.01 -2.36
CA THR A 233 7.33 22.18 -3.19
C THR A 233 6.11 23.05 -3.48
N GLY A 234 6.32 24.38 -3.44
CA GLY A 234 5.29 25.38 -3.71
C GLY A 234 4.14 25.34 -2.69
N ARG A 235 2.91 25.08 -3.14
CA ARG A 235 1.73 24.82 -2.30
C ARG A 235 1.72 23.37 -1.75
N GLY A 236 2.89 22.86 -1.43
CA GLY A 236 3.11 21.52 -0.91
C GLY A 236 2.61 21.35 0.53
N SER A 237 3.07 20.27 1.15
CA SER A 237 3.06 20.06 2.59
C SER A 237 4.48 20.14 3.15
N THR A 238 4.65 20.48 4.43
CA THR A 238 5.99 20.40 5.06
C THR A 238 6.42 18.94 5.24
N VAL A 239 7.69 18.70 5.56
CA VAL A 239 8.22 17.35 5.87
C VAL A 239 7.47 16.74 7.06
N GLU A 240 7.13 17.57 8.05
CA GLU A 240 6.42 17.23 9.28
C GLU A 240 4.95 16.92 9.01
N GLU A 241 4.29 17.72 8.17
CA GLU A 241 2.91 17.44 7.71
C GLU A 241 2.81 16.11 6.95
N VAL A 242 3.82 15.78 6.13
CA VAL A 242 3.92 14.51 5.43
C VAL A 242 4.17 13.35 6.41
N ILE A 243 5.13 13.49 7.32
CA ILE A 243 5.42 12.50 8.37
C ILE A 243 4.17 12.22 9.23
N ALA A 244 3.46 13.27 9.68
CA ALA A 244 2.23 13.13 10.45
C ALA A 244 1.11 12.43 9.65
N SER A 245 1.07 12.57 8.32
CA SER A 245 0.13 11.82 7.46
C SER A 245 0.42 10.32 7.44
N LEU A 246 1.70 9.94 7.45
CA LEU A 246 2.16 8.54 7.53
C LEU A 246 1.93 7.95 8.93
N ASP A 247 2.10 8.73 9.99
CA ASP A 247 1.79 8.28 11.36
C ASP A 247 0.30 8.04 11.54
N ARG A 248 -0.57 8.94 11.05
CA ARG A 248 -2.02 8.72 10.99
C ARG A 248 -2.40 7.47 10.17
N ALA A 249 -1.60 7.09 9.18
CA ALA A 249 -1.82 5.88 8.39
C ALA A 249 -1.57 4.59 9.19
N VAL A 250 -0.54 4.59 10.03
CA VAL A 250 -0.18 3.46 10.90
C VAL A 250 -1.06 3.41 12.15
N GLU A 251 -1.44 4.57 12.70
CA GLU A 251 -2.42 4.72 13.78
C GLU A 251 -3.76 4.07 13.41
N ALA A 252 -4.32 4.41 12.25
CA ALA A 252 -5.60 3.87 11.78
C ALA A 252 -5.58 2.35 11.51
N GLU A 253 -4.39 1.76 11.33
CA GLU A 253 -4.19 0.30 11.20
C GLU A 253 -3.90 -0.42 12.53
N ARG A 254 -3.69 0.34 13.62
CA ARG A 254 -3.60 -0.15 15.00
C ARG A 254 -4.94 -0.01 15.72
N SER A 255 -5.61 1.13 15.52
CA SER A 255 -6.92 1.48 16.07
C SER A 255 -7.83 1.97 14.94
N PRO A 256 -8.62 1.08 14.30
CA PRO A 256 -9.51 1.45 13.20
C PRO A 256 -10.50 2.55 13.60
N PRO A 257 -10.55 3.69 12.87
CA PRO A 257 -11.27 4.88 13.32
C PRO A 257 -12.79 4.74 13.23
N GLU A 258 -13.47 5.35 14.20
CA GLU A 258 -14.91 5.63 14.18
C GLU A 258 -15.20 7.02 13.60
N GLY A 259 -16.32 7.15 12.88
CA GLY A 259 -16.72 8.40 12.23
C GLY A 259 -17.72 8.15 11.10
N THR A 260 -17.85 9.11 10.19
CA THR A 260 -18.81 9.09 9.08
C THR A 260 -18.12 9.30 7.72
N PHE A 261 -18.55 8.58 6.68
CA PHE A 261 -18.26 8.93 5.29
C PHE A 261 -19.25 9.97 4.78
N CYS A 262 -18.79 11.03 4.12
CA CYS A 262 -19.66 12.09 3.61
C CYS A 262 -19.56 12.24 2.08
N PHE A 263 -20.67 12.15 1.37
CA PHE A 263 -20.74 12.48 -0.06
C PHE A 263 -21.51 13.79 -0.25
N VAL A 264 -20.89 14.77 -0.91
CA VAL A 264 -21.42 16.13 -0.97
C VAL A 264 -21.71 16.53 -2.42
N ARG A 265 -22.98 16.89 -2.68
CA ARG A 265 -23.46 17.36 -3.99
C ARG A 265 -23.75 18.86 -3.99
N ASN A 266 -23.27 19.55 -5.02
CA ASN A 266 -23.73 20.90 -5.40
C ASN A 266 -24.03 20.96 -6.90
N ASN A 267 -24.53 22.09 -7.38
CA ASN A 267 -24.89 22.29 -8.78
C ASN A 267 -23.68 22.57 -9.69
N SER A 268 -22.44 22.44 -9.20
CA SER A 268 -21.23 22.68 -9.99
C SER A 268 -20.92 21.50 -10.92
N ALA A 269 -20.36 21.81 -12.10
CA ALA A 269 -19.75 20.80 -12.98
C ALA A 269 -18.59 20.01 -12.31
N ARG A 270 -18.10 20.51 -11.16
CA ARG A 270 -17.16 19.83 -10.26
C ARG A 270 -17.79 18.68 -9.46
N SER A 271 -19.11 18.67 -9.30
CA SER A 271 -19.81 17.69 -8.45
C SER A 271 -20.73 16.77 -9.25
N THR A 272 -21.43 17.32 -10.26
CA THR A 272 -22.44 16.59 -11.05
C THR A 272 -21.99 15.27 -11.70
N PRO A 273 -20.71 15.05 -12.11
CA PRO A 273 -20.29 13.75 -12.64
C PRO A 273 -20.56 12.56 -11.71
N ARG A 274 -20.63 12.76 -10.38
CA ARG A 274 -20.70 11.66 -9.40
C ARG A 274 -22.05 11.49 -8.70
N HIS A 275 -23.00 12.39 -8.92
CA HIS A 275 -24.28 12.39 -8.20
C HIS A 275 -25.03 11.05 -8.33
N ALA A 276 -25.08 10.49 -9.54
CA ALA A 276 -25.72 9.20 -9.83
C ALA A 276 -25.04 7.99 -9.15
N CYS A 277 -23.86 8.19 -8.56
CA CYS A 277 -23.03 7.15 -7.97
C CYS A 277 -23.05 7.19 -6.43
N PHE A 278 -23.31 8.35 -5.82
CA PHE A 278 -23.30 8.54 -4.36
C PHE A 278 -24.28 7.63 -3.62
N ALA A 279 -25.54 7.54 -4.07
CA ALA A 279 -26.57 6.75 -3.39
C ALA A 279 -26.20 5.25 -3.31
N ALA A 280 -25.73 4.67 -4.41
CA ALA A 280 -25.38 3.25 -4.44
C ALA A 280 -24.13 2.91 -3.60
N ALA A 281 -23.14 3.80 -3.56
CA ALA A 281 -21.98 3.64 -2.70
C ALA A 281 -22.34 3.83 -1.22
N ALA A 282 -23.26 4.75 -0.90
CA ALA A 282 -23.73 4.97 0.46
C ALA A 282 -24.50 3.76 1.02
N GLU A 283 -25.41 3.16 0.24
CA GLU A 283 -26.12 1.95 0.68
C GLU A 283 -25.18 0.75 0.84
N GLU A 284 -24.15 0.60 0.00
CA GLU A 284 -23.15 -0.46 0.18
C GLU A 284 -22.24 -0.22 1.39
N LEU A 285 -21.85 1.04 1.66
CA LEU A 285 -21.12 1.41 2.88
C LEU A 285 -21.93 1.13 4.16
N LYS A 286 -23.23 1.46 4.16
CA LYS A 286 -24.16 1.08 5.25
C LYS A 286 -24.24 -0.43 5.42
N ARG A 287 -24.30 -1.19 4.33
CA ARG A 287 -24.27 -2.68 4.34
C ARG A 287 -22.95 -3.24 4.89
N LEU A 288 -21.88 -2.46 4.86
CA LEU A 288 -20.57 -2.73 5.49
C LEU A 288 -20.46 -2.12 6.92
N GLY A 289 -21.58 -1.75 7.53
CA GLY A 289 -21.66 -1.23 8.90
C GLY A 289 -21.08 0.17 9.10
N ALA A 290 -20.85 0.95 8.04
CA ALA A 290 -20.33 2.31 8.17
C ALA A 290 -21.45 3.34 8.33
N LYS A 291 -21.19 4.39 9.14
CA LYS A 291 -22.02 5.61 9.19
C LYS A 291 -21.77 6.41 7.91
N VAL A 292 -22.83 6.83 7.21
CA VAL A 292 -22.73 7.55 5.93
C VAL A 292 -23.77 8.65 5.83
N GLN A 293 -23.35 9.84 5.38
CA GLN A 293 -24.23 10.94 5.03
C GLN A 293 -24.08 11.32 3.55
N VAL A 294 -25.19 11.67 2.90
CA VAL A 294 -25.21 12.23 1.54
C VAL A 294 -25.89 13.59 1.60
N GLN A 295 -25.11 14.66 1.43
CA GLN A 295 -25.52 16.03 1.74
C GLN A 295 -25.56 16.90 0.48
N THR A 296 -26.41 17.93 0.49
CA THR A 296 -26.36 19.01 -0.51
C THR A 296 -25.64 20.22 0.09
N GLY A 297 -24.60 20.71 -0.56
CA GLY A 297 -23.77 21.82 -0.09
C GLY A 297 -22.37 21.81 -0.70
N ASP A 298 -21.47 22.63 -0.15
CA ASP A 298 -20.11 22.84 -0.69
C ASP A 298 -19.00 22.20 0.17
N ALA A 299 -19.32 21.79 1.40
CA ALA A 299 -18.47 21.01 2.29
C ALA A 299 -19.36 20.11 3.18
N PRO A 300 -18.82 19.03 3.78
CA PRO A 300 -19.50 18.32 4.85
C PRO A 300 -19.90 19.27 5.97
N LYS A 301 -21.09 19.08 6.54
CA LYS A 301 -21.58 19.78 7.75
C LYS A 301 -22.15 18.77 8.73
N GLN A 302 -22.16 19.06 10.03
CA GLN A 302 -22.74 18.15 11.05
C GLN A 302 -22.12 16.72 10.98
N VAL A 303 -20.79 16.67 10.87
CA VAL A 303 -19.96 15.46 10.82
C VAL A 303 -18.74 15.68 11.71
N ASP A 304 -18.80 15.30 12.98
CA ASP A 304 -17.74 15.62 13.96
C ASP A 304 -16.41 14.89 13.70
N GLN A 305 -16.49 13.75 13.01
CA GLN A 305 -15.39 12.86 12.63
C GLN A 305 -15.63 12.29 11.23
N LEU A 306 -14.74 12.62 10.30
CA LEU A 306 -14.82 12.32 8.87
C LEU A 306 -13.86 11.18 8.50
N LEU A 307 -14.40 10.00 8.20
CA LEU A 307 -13.64 8.82 7.72
C LEU A 307 -13.26 8.93 6.24
N GLY A 308 -13.90 9.84 5.52
CA GLY A 308 -13.57 10.18 4.15
C GLY A 308 -14.67 11.00 3.48
N THR A 309 -14.29 11.78 2.49
CA THR A 309 -15.22 12.61 1.72
C THR A 309 -15.06 12.44 0.22
N MET A 310 -16.11 12.80 -0.51
CA MET A 310 -16.08 12.97 -1.96
C MET A 310 -16.97 14.15 -2.35
N LEU A 311 -16.35 15.26 -2.77
CA LEU A 311 -17.05 16.53 -3.04
C LEU A 311 -16.57 17.23 -4.33
N GLY A 312 -17.10 18.41 -4.64
CA GLY A 312 -16.81 19.15 -5.88
C GLY A 312 -16.96 20.66 -5.76
N THR A 313 -16.04 21.31 -5.06
CA THR A 313 -16.10 22.74 -4.70
C THR A 313 -14.81 23.45 -5.13
N ARG A 314 -14.83 24.76 -5.41
CA ARG A 314 -13.62 25.50 -5.84
C ARG A 314 -12.58 25.61 -4.71
N GLU A 315 -13.04 26.04 -3.55
CA GLU A 315 -12.26 26.31 -2.34
C GLU A 315 -12.95 25.66 -1.14
N ILE A 316 -12.18 25.26 -0.14
CA ILE A 316 -12.67 24.76 1.15
C ILE A 316 -12.09 25.64 2.25
N ASP A 317 -12.96 26.24 3.04
CA ASP A 317 -12.62 26.93 4.28
C ASP A 317 -12.56 25.86 5.40
N PHE A 318 -11.34 25.44 5.75
CA PHE A 318 -11.12 24.41 6.77
C PHE A 318 -11.34 24.92 8.20
N ASP A 319 -11.17 26.22 8.45
CA ASP A 319 -11.40 26.83 9.75
C ASP A 319 -12.90 26.88 10.09
N ARG A 320 -13.75 27.05 9.07
CA ARG A 320 -15.21 27.07 9.18
C ARG A 320 -15.88 25.75 8.78
N ALA A 321 -15.09 24.72 8.48
CA ALA A 321 -15.57 23.40 8.07
C ALA A 321 -16.45 22.70 9.12
N GLY A 322 -16.11 22.84 10.41
CA GLY A 322 -16.87 22.23 11.51
C GLY A 322 -16.81 20.69 11.55
N PHE A 323 -15.81 20.08 10.89
CA PHE A 323 -15.52 18.65 10.96
C PHE A 323 -14.03 18.43 11.27
N ARG A 324 -13.70 17.33 11.94
CA ARG A 324 -12.31 16.82 12.02
C ARG A 324 -12.14 15.65 11.05
N ILE A 325 -10.98 15.57 10.42
CA ILE A 325 -10.62 14.45 9.56
C ILE A 325 -9.94 13.38 10.43
N SER A 326 -10.46 12.15 10.40
CA SER A 326 -9.95 11.07 11.25
C SER A 326 -8.67 10.44 10.66
N PRO A 327 -7.78 9.85 11.48
CA PRO A 327 -6.61 9.13 10.99
C PRO A 327 -6.98 8.08 9.93
N GLY A 328 -6.15 7.90 8.91
CA GLY A 328 -6.42 6.96 7.82
C GLY A 328 -7.50 7.42 6.82
N ALA A 329 -8.19 8.55 7.02
CA ALA A 329 -9.24 9.00 6.11
C ALA A 329 -8.69 9.38 4.71
N ILE A 330 -9.46 9.06 3.67
CA ILE A 330 -9.23 9.55 2.31
C ILE A 330 -10.19 10.71 2.02
N CYS A 331 -9.66 11.88 1.66
CA CYS A 331 -10.47 13.04 1.32
C CYS A 331 -10.26 13.43 -0.13
N GLU A 332 -11.31 13.36 -0.94
CA GLU A 332 -11.24 13.55 -2.39
C GLU A 332 -12.13 14.70 -2.87
N GLN A 333 -11.59 15.47 -3.83
CA GLN A 333 -12.20 16.67 -4.40
C GLN A 333 -12.04 16.67 -5.93
N LEU A 334 -13.16 16.66 -6.66
CA LEU A 334 -13.17 16.74 -8.13
C LEU A 334 -13.02 18.21 -8.57
N THR A 335 -11.79 18.69 -8.51
CA THR A 335 -11.37 20.00 -9.02
C THR A 335 -10.40 19.85 -10.19
N SER A 336 -10.50 20.76 -11.15
CA SER A 336 -9.40 20.99 -12.10
C SER A 336 -8.21 21.55 -11.35
N TYR A 337 -7.00 21.07 -11.66
CA TYR A 337 -5.74 21.56 -11.06
C TYR A 337 -5.56 21.29 -9.55
N GLY A 338 -6.33 20.38 -8.94
CA GLY A 338 -6.14 20.01 -7.52
C GLY A 338 -4.79 19.37 -7.20
N GLY A 339 -4.03 18.95 -8.23
CA GLY A 339 -2.64 18.47 -8.13
C GLY A 339 -1.61 19.45 -8.68
N VAL A 340 -1.99 20.70 -8.97
CA VAL A 340 -1.05 21.77 -9.37
C VAL A 340 -0.56 22.48 -8.13
N LEU A 341 0.70 22.24 -7.78
CA LEU A 341 1.29 22.69 -6.52
C LEU A 341 2.24 23.88 -6.70
N THR A 342 2.21 24.58 -7.85
CA THR A 342 2.92 25.86 -8.01
C THR A 342 2.30 26.96 -7.13
N THR A 343 3.10 27.95 -6.72
CA THR A 343 2.68 29.09 -5.86
C THR A 343 1.83 30.14 -6.58
N LYS A 344 1.68 30.05 -7.91
CA LYS A 344 0.94 31.02 -8.71
C LYS A 344 -0.55 31.04 -8.32
N PRO A 345 -1.19 32.22 -8.20
CA PRO A 345 -2.59 32.33 -7.76
C PRO A 345 -3.59 31.83 -8.82
N GLY A 346 -4.85 31.67 -8.40
CA GLY A 346 -5.99 31.37 -9.28
C GLY A 346 -6.44 29.90 -9.30
N TYR A 347 -5.58 28.96 -8.89
CA TYR A 347 -5.92 27.54 -8.77
C TYR A 347 -6.95 27.27 -7.66
N GLN A 348 -7.49 26.04 -7.66
CA GLN A 348 -8.40 25.52 -6.65
C GLN A 348 -7.63 25.04 -5.40
N THR A 349 -8.36 24.67 -4.33
CA THR A 349 -7.79 23.96 -3.18
C THR A 349 -6.96 22.76 -3.66
N PRO A 350 -5.66 22.69 -3.32
CA PRO A 350 -4.82 21.56 -3.64
C PRO A 350 -5.13 20.38 -2.70
N LEU A 351 -4.78 19.18 -3.15
CA LEU A 351 -4.89 17.95 -2.35
C LEU A 351 -4.08 18.01 -1.04
N THR A 352 -3.04 18.83 -0.97
CA THR A 352 -2.15 19.01 0.19
C THR A 352 -2.84 19.70 1.36
N ASP A 353 -3.82 20.57 1.12
CA ASP A 353 -4.61 21.20 2.19
C ASP A 353 -5.47 20.17 2.93
N TRP A 354 -5.97 19.14 2.23
CA TRP A 354 -6.64 18.00 2.87
C TRP A 354 -5.70 17.18 3.75
N ILE A 355 -4.45 16.98 3.32
CA ILE A 355 -3.42 16.27 4.11
C ILE A 355 -3.07 17.09 5.38
N ARG A 356 -2.93 18.41 5.25
CA ARG A 356 -2.74 19.35 6.37
C ARG A 356 -3.93 19.32 7.34
N ALA A 357 -5.15 19.31 6.83
CA ALA A 357 -6.38 19.22 7.62
C ALA A 357 -6.63 17.84 8.28
N GLY A 358 -5.73 16.87 8.11
CA GLY A 358 -5.75 15.58 8.81
C GLY A 358 -6.00 14.35 7.94
N ALA A 359 -6.25 14.48 6.63
CA ALA A 359 -6.39 13.31 5.76
C ALA A 359 -5.06 12.53 5.67
N THR A 360 -5.15 11.21 5.55
CA THR A 360 -4.01 10.33 5.24
C THR A 360 -3.86 10.14 3.73
N GLY A 361 -4.97 10.24 2.98
CA GLY A 361 -4.96 10.12 1.52
C GLY A 361 -5.72 11.24 0.83
N SER A 362 -5.17 11.75 -0.26
CA SER A 362 -5.89 12.63 -1.19
C SER A 362 -5.36 12.47 -2.62
N CYS A 363 -6.05 13.06 -3.58
CA CYS A 363 -5.58 13.08 -4.97
C CYS A 363 -6.05 14.34 -5.69
N GLY A 364 -5.33 14.74 -6.74
CA GLY A 364 -5.66 15.91 -7.52
C GLY A 364 -5.11 15.86 -8.94
N THR A 365 -5.75 16.60 -9.85
CA THR A 365 -5.36 16.61 -11.27
C THR A 365 -4.23 17.61 -11.53
N VAL A 366 -3.15 17.19 -12.20
CA VAL A 366 -1.96 18.05 -12.44
C VAL A 366 -2.09 18.98 -13.65
N ALA A 367 -3.12 18.76 -14.47
CA ALA A 367 -3.48 19.59 -15.61
C ALA A 367 -5.00 19.49 -15.83
N GLU A 368 -5.57 20.35 -16.68
CA GLU A 368 -7.03 20.41 -16.89
C GLU A 368 -7.62 19.03 -17.25
N PRO A 369 -8.52 18.48 -16.42
CA PRO A 369 -9.17 17.21 -16.70
C PRO A 369 -10.45 17.38 -17.54
N TYR A 370 -11.11 18.55 -17.52
CA TYR A 370 -12.55 18.71 -17.75
C TYR A 370 -13.40 17.88 -16.76
N ALA A 371 -14.72 18.08 -16.75
CA ALA A 371 -15.67 17.32 -15.92
C ALA A 371 -15.91 15.87 -16.41
N ILE A 372 -14.83 15.11 -16.66
CA ILE A 372 -14.84 13.78 -17.28
C ILE A 372 -14.58 12.72 -16.21
N GLN A 373 -15.63 12.00 -15.81
CA GLN A 373 -15.57 11.01 -14.72
C GLN A 373 -14.45 9.98 -14.84
N ALA A 374 -14.09 9.56 -16.06
CA ALA A 374 -13.04 8.54 -16.26
C ALA A 374 -11.70 8.94 -15.62
N LYS A 375 -11.41 10.24 -15.48
CA LYS A 375 -10.17 10.79 -14.92
C LYS A 375 -10.17 10.94 -13.40
N PHE A 376 -11.30 10.71 -12.74
CA PHE A 376 -11.48 10.92 -11.29
C PHE A 376 -11.97 9.64 -10.59
N PRO A 377 -11.63 9.46 -9.31
CA PRO A 377 -12.22 8.44 -8.46
C PRO A 377 -13.75 8.46 -8.46
N LEU A 378 -14.31 7.25 -8.55
CA LEU A 378 -15.71 6.95 -8.27
C LEU A 378 -15.96 6.83 -6.75
N PRO A 379 -17.20 7.04 -6.26
CA PRO A 379 -17.55 6.81 -4.85
C PRO A 379 -17.31 5.38 -4.35
N SER A 380 -17.14 4.41 -5.26
CA SER A 380 -16.72 3.05 -4.91
C SER A 380 -15.31 2.98 -4.31
N LEU A 381 -14.47 4.02 -4.44
CA LEU A 381 -13.21 4.14 -3.69
C LEU A 381 -13.42 3.86 -2.20
N HIS A 382 -14.38 4.55 -1.59
CA HIS A 382 -14.69 4.41 -0.17
C HIS A 382 -15.24 3.02 0.17
N VAL A 383 -15.99 2.41 -0.75
CA VAL A 383 -16.47 1.02 -0.63
C VAL A 383 -15.30 0.02 -0.69
N HIS A 384 -14.33 0.20 -1.60
CA HIS A 384 -13.15 -0.66 -1.68
C HIS A 384 -12.30 -0.52 -0.40
N TYR A 385 -12.12 0.71 0.08
CA TYR A 385 -11.34 1.03 1.27
C TYR A 385 -11.98 0.49 2.55
N ARG A 386 -13.30 0.65 2.74
CA ARG A 386 -14.07 0.06 3.86
C ARG A 386 -14.17 -1.48 3.80
N ARG A 387 -13.96 -2.07 2.61
CA ARG A 387 -13.72 -3.52 2.42
C ARG A 387 -12.27 -3.94 2.70
N GLY A 388 -11.45 -3.04 3.22
CA GLY A 388 -10.08 -3.28 3.64
C GLY A 388 -9.02 -3.11 2.57
N CYS A 389 -9.33 -2.87 1.28
CA CYS A 389 -8.29 -2.61 0.27
C CYS A 389 -7.33 -1.52 0.75
N SER A 390 -6.06 -1.59 0.35
CA SER A 390 -5.13 -0.50 0.66
C SER A 390 -5.59 0.82 0.01
N LEU A 391 -5.07 1.95 0.49
CA LEU A 391 -5.29 3.27 -0.09
C LEU A 391 -4.99 3.26 -1.60
N ALA A 392 -3.83 2.71 -2.00
CA ALA A 392 -3.46 2.59 -3.40
C ALA A 392 -4.42 1.67 -4.19
N GLU A 393 -4.75 0.49 -3.66
CA GLU A 393 -5.71 -0.42 -4.29
C GLU A 393 -7.10 0.21 -4.48
N SER A 394 -7.52 1.03 -3.50
CA SER A 394 -8.83 1.69 -3.48
C SER A 394 -8.90 2.83 -4.51
N PHE A 395 -7.83 3.61 -4.66
CA PHE A 395 -7.71 4.55 -5.76
C PHE A 395 -7.73 3.85 -7.12
N TYR A 396 -6.84 2.88 -7.37
CA TYR A 396 -6.71 2.26 -8.70
C TYR A 396 -7.87 1.34 -9.11
N GLN A 397 -8.73 0.88 -8.18
CA GLN A 397 -10.02 0.25 -8.52
C GLN A 397 -11.13 1.26 -8.86
N SER A 398 -10.94 2.56 -8.62
CA SER A 398 -12.00 3.58 -8.74
C SER A 398 -11.89 4.54 -9.95
N VAL A 399 -10.76 4.56 -10.67
CA VAL A 399 -10.48 5.52 -11.76
C VAL A 399 -10.00 4.85 -13.06
N ALA A 400 -10.68 5.07 -14.18
CA ALA A 400 -10.41 4.40 -15.47
C ALA A 400 -9.27 5.02 -16.29
N ALA A 401 -8.93 6.27 -16.02
CA ALA A 401 -7.88 7.04 -16.69
C ALA A 401 -7.04 7.83 -15.67
N PRO A 402 -6.26 7.16 -14.81
CA PRO A 402 -5.48 7.80 -13.73
C PRO A 402 -4.34 8.73 -14.21
N TYR A 403 -4.13 8.89 -15.52
CA TYR A 403 -2.91 9.49 -16.05
C TYR A 403 -2.66 10.94 -15.58
N GLN A 404 -3.69 11.74 -15.34
CA GLN A 404 -3.55 13.13 -14.81
C GLN A 404 -3.59 13.19 -13.28
N LEU A 405 -3.88 12.08 -12.60
CA LEU A 405 -4.25 12.06 -11.18
C LEU A 405 -3.00 11.82 -10.33
N LEU A 406 -2.55 12.86 -9.62
CA LEU A 406 -1.53 12.71 -8.59
C LEU A 406 -2.20 12.12 -7.35
N ILE A 407 -1.72 10.98 -6.87
CA ILE A 407 -2.23 10.30 -5.67
C ILE A 407 -1.18 10.46 -4.57
N VAL A 408 -1.58 11.01 -3.42
CA VAL A 408 -0.67 11.29 -2.30
C VAL A 408 -1.20 10.66 -1.02
N GLY A 409 -0.28 10.05 -0.27
CA GLY A 409 -0.55 9.32 0.96
C GLY A 409 0.16 7.97 1.02
N ASP A 410 0.11 7.35 2.20
CA ASP A 410 0.66 6.02 2.46
C ASP A 410 -0.07 4.95 1.61
N PRO A 411 0.61 4.30 0.64
CA PRO A 411 -0.05 3.36 -0.26
C PRO A 411 -0.46 2.04 0.42
N LEU A 412 0.10 1.73 1.59
CA LEU A 412 -0.20 0.55 2.40
C LEU A 412 -1.31 0.80 3.43
N CYS A 413 -1.77 2.03 3.63
CA CYS A 413 -2.82 2.33 4.61
C CYS A 413 -4.07 1.48 4.33
N GLN A 414 -4.51 0.70 5.33
CA GLN A 414 -5.62 -0.27 5.19
C GLN A 414 -6.43 -0.40 6.50
N PRO A 415 -7.08 0.68 7.02
CA PRO A 415 -7.62 0.73 8.38
C PRO A 415 -8.64 -0.36 8.72
N TRP A 416 -9.30 -0.94 7.72
CA TRP A 416 -10.33 -1.98 7.89
C TRP A 416 -9.89 -3.35 7.33
N ALA A 417 -8.58 -3.60 7.28
CA ALA A 417 -7.98 -4.88 6.90
C ALA A 417 -8.25 -6.00 7.93
N GLN A 418 -9.03 -7.02 7.55
CA GLN A 418 -9.12 -8.26 8.34
C GLN A 418 -7.93 -9.19 8.04
N ARG A 419 -6.78 -8.89 8.65
CA ARG A 419 -5.57 -9.71 8.56
C ARG A 419 -5.85 -11.13 9.11
N PRO A 420 -5.32 -12.20 8.49
CA PRO A 420 -5.42 -13.55 9.03
C PRO A 420 -4.57 -13.72 10.30
N ASN A 421 -4.74 -14.86 10.96
CA ASN A 421 -3.78 -15.35 11.93
C ASN A 421 -2.66 -16.10 11.20
N LEU A 422 -1.44 -15.93 11.70
CA LEU A 422 -0.23 -16.61 11.22
C LEU A 422 0.51 -17.13 12.45
N THR A 423 0.82 -18.41 12.44
CA THR A 423 1.72 -19.09 13.39
C THR A 423 2.78 -19.81 12.56
N VAL A 424 4.04 -19.76 12.97
CA VAL A 424 5.13 -20.44 12.25
C VAL A 424 5.94 -21.27 13.24
N ASP A 425 5.85 -22.60 13.10
CA ASP A 425 6.71 -23.52 13.84
C ASP A 425 8.15 -23.34 13.37
N GLY A 426 9.13 -23.52 14.28
CA GLY A 426 10.55 -23.37 13.97
C GLY A 426 11.00 -21.96 13.61
N TRP A 427 10.17 -20.93 13.87
CA TRP A 427 10.55 -19.55 13.60
C TRP A 427 11.68 -19.08 14.54
N PRO A 428 12.81 -18.57 14.01
CA PRO A 428 13.91 -18.12 14.85
C PRO A 428 13.55 -16.83 15.58
N THR A 429 13.54 -16.90 16.91
CA THR A 429 13.51 -15.73 17.79
C THR A 429 14.82 -14.96 17.65
N PRO A 430 14.81 -13.64 17.41
CA PRO A 430 16.03 -12.88 17.09
C PRO A 430 16.98 -12.80 18.30
N ALA A 431 18.11 -13.52 18.23
CA ALA A 431 19.02 -13.77 19.35
C ALA A 431 19.61 -12.53 20.06
N ASN A 432 19.61 -11.36 19.40
CA ASN A 432 19.86 -10.04 20.03
C ASN A 432 19.30 -8.89 19.16
N GLY A 433 18.09 -9.08 18.63
CA GLY A 433 17.37 -8.02 17.90
C GLY A 433 16.31 -7.40 18.79
N GLY A 434 16.57 -6.21 19.33
CA GLY A 434 15.66 -5.52 20.27
C GLY A 434 14.24 -5.43 19.72
N ASP A 435 13.29 -6.05 20.42
CA ASP A 435 11.93 -6.27 19.93
C ASP A 435 11.17 -4.94 19.77
N LEU A 436 10.93 -4.57 18.52
CA LEU A 436 10.26 -3.33 18.13
C LEU A 436 8.76 -3.32 18.48
N SER A 437 8.22 -4.42 18.99
CA SER A 437 6.86 -4.53 19.54
C SER A 437 6.80 -4.39 21.07
N THR A 438 7.92 -4.54 21.79
CA THR A 438 7.98 -4.42 23.27
C THR A 438 8.77 -3.20 23.77
N LEU A 439 9.07 -2.22 22.91
CA LEU A 439 9.53 -0.89 23.34
C LEU A 439 8.40 -0.17 24.10
N GLY A 440 8.35 -0.42 25.41
CA GLY A 440 7.33 0.11 26.31
C GLY A 440 7.43 1.62 26.52
N LEU A 441 6.32 2.22 26.99
CA LEU A 441 6.18 3.66 27.23
C LEU A 441 7.27 4.28 28.14
N ALA A 442 7.95 3.46 28.94
CA ALA A 442 9.09 3.87 29.77
C ALA A 442 10.27 4.41 28.94
N GLU A 443 10.65 3.75 27.83
CA GLU A 443 11.75 4.23 26.97
C GLU A 443 11.38 5.48 26.14
N LEU A 444 10.10 5.85 26.11
CA LEU A 444 9.61 7.08 25.47
C LEU A 444 9.54 8.27 26.45
N GLY A 445 9.92 8.08 27.72
CA GLY A 445 9.84 9.12 28.75
C GLY A 445 8.41 9.44 29.21
N LEU A 446 7.42 8.59 28.91
CA LEU A 446 6.00 8.80 29.18
C LEU A 446 5.53 8.16 30.50
N ALA A 447 6.44 7.83 31.40
CA ALA A 447 6.19 6.98 32.56
C ALA A 447 5.39 7.64 33.71
N GLU A 448 5.27 8.97 33.75
CA GLU A 448 4.62 9.69 34.88
C GLU A 448 3.09 9.74 34.81
N LEU A 449 2.46 9.26 33.73
CA LEU A 449 1.00 9.07 33.67
C LEU A 449 0.62 7.65 34.14
N GLY A 450 0.50 7.51 35.46
CA GLY A 450 0.32 6.22 36.13
C GLY A 450 -0.97 5.48 35.80
N LEU A 451 -0.88 4.41 35.02
CA LEU A 451 -2.00 3.48 34.72
C LEU A 451 -2.38 2.55 35.89
N ALA A 452 -1.78 2.71 37.08
CA ALA A 452 -1.90 1.78 38.20
C ALA A 452 -3.31 1.69 38.81
N GLU A 453 -4.16 2.71 38.62
CA GLU A 453 -5.50 2.79 39.24
C GLU A 453 -6.56 1.88 38.59
N LEU A 454 -6.31 1.30 37.40
CA LEU A 454 -7.34 0.61 36.61
C LEU A 454 -7.55 -0.88 36.94
N GLY A 455 -6.73 -1.49 37.80
CA GLY A 455 -7.06 -2.77 38.47
C GLY A 455 -7.26 -4.04 37.62
N ILE A 456 -6.89 -4.06 36.34
CA ILE A 456 -7.14 -5.20 35.44
C ILE A 456 -6.09 -6.30 35.62
N LYS A 457 -6.51 -7.52 35.97
CA LYS A 457 -5.69 -8.74 35.88
C LYS A 457 -5.81 -9.39 34.48
N PRO A 458 -4.74 -9.95 33.91
CA PRO A 458 -4.81 -10.77 32.70
C PRO A 458 -5.51 -12.13 32.99
N PRO A 459 -6.15 -12.74 31.99
CA PRO A 459 -6.79 -14.06 32.12
C PRO A 459 -5.76 -15.19 32.20
N ALA A 460 -6.16 -16.32 32.79
CA ALA A 460 -5.34 -17.53 32.89
C ALA A 460 -5.31 -18.33 31.57
N THR A 461 -4.22 -19.03 31.34
CA THR A 461 -4.04 -19.95 30.21
C THR A 461 -4.64 -21.31 30.51
N GLU A 462 -5.54 -21.81 29.66
CA GLU A 462 -5.95 -23.23 29.68
C GLU A 462 -5.03 -24.04 28.75
N THR A 463 -4.64 -25.23 29.21
CA THR A 463 -3.85 -26.22 28.45
C THR A 463 -4.77 -27.13 27.64
N ALA A 464 -4.32 -27.53 26.45
CA ALA A 464 -5.02 -28.52 25.61
C ALA A 464 -4.01 -29.48 24.99
N ASP A 465 -3.96 -30.70 25.53
CA ASP A 465 -3.11 -31.78 25.02
C ASP A 465 -3.81 -32.53 23.86
N SER A 466 -3.06 -32.83 22.80
CA SER A 466 -3.18 -34.09 22.05
C SER A 466 -2.03 -34.25 21.04
N GLU A 467 -1.26 -35.33 21.17
CA GLU A 467 -0.31 -35.76 20.15
C GLU A 467 -1.03 -36.57 19.04
N PRO A 468 -0.57 -36.49 17.78
CA PRO A 468 -0.88 -37.47 16.75
C PRO A 468 0.27 -38.49 16.59
N GLU A 469 0.02 -39.76 16.92
CA GLU A 469 0.97 -40.84 16.65
C GLU A 469 1.12 -41.14 15.14
N GLY A 470 2.27 -41.73 14.76
CA GLY A 470 2.29 -42.74 13.69
C GLY A 470 2.32 -42.25 12.23
N GLY A 471 3.29 -41.40 11.87
CA GLY A 471 3.72 -41.21 10.47
C GLY A 471 5.06 -41.88 10.22
N SER A 472 5.16 -42.76 9.21
CA SER A 472 6.41 -43.47 8.88
C SER A 472 7.49 -42.52 8.35
N GLU A 473 8.72 -42.65 8.86
CA GLU A 473 9.88 -41.93 8.34
C GLU A 473 10.25 -42.41 6.93
N GLU A 474 9.88 -41.63 5.91
CA GLU A 474 10.63 -41.66 4.64
C GLU A 474 11.97 -40.96 4.90
N THR A 475 13.07 -41.70 4.76
CA THR A 475 14.43 -41.17 4.97
C THR A 475 14.75 -40.12 3.91
N GLU A 476 14.68 -38.84 4.28
CA GLU A 476 15.23 -37.74 3.48
C GLU A 476 16.73 -38.00 3.22
N PRO A 477 17.27 -37.69 2.03
CA PRO A 477 18.66 -38.00 1.68
C PRO A 477 19.68 -37.22 2.52
N GLU A 478 20.87 -37.79 2.70
CA GLU A 478 21.99 -37.21 3.46
C GLU A 478 22.51 -35.91 2.84
N GLY A 479 21.86 -34.80 3.15
CA GLY A 479 22.36 -33.43 2.96
C GLY A 479 22.81 -32.80 4.29
N PRO A 480 23.52 -31.65 4.25
CA PRO A 480 23.84 -30.90 5.46
C PRO A 480 22.57 -30.46 6.19
N PRO A 481 22.54 -30.48 7.53
CA PRO A 481 21.33 -30.19 8.30
C PRO A 481 20.84 -28.75 8.06
N PRO A 482 19.52 -28.53 7.93
CA PRO A 482 18.99 -27.21 7.63
C PRO A 482 19.09 -26.26 8.83
N VAL A 483 19.74 -25.12 8.64
CA VAL A 483 19.85 -24.05 9.65
C VAL A 483 18.51 -23.35 9.93
N LEU A 484 17.57 -23.40 8.97
CA LEU A 484 16.22 -22.89 9.11
C LEU A 484 15.22 -23.94 8.61
N LYS A 485 14.39 -24.50 9.50
CA LYS A 485 13.26 -25.39 9.17
C LYS A 485 11.98 -24.82 9.78
N ILE A 486 11.01 -24.43 8.94
CA ILE A 486 9.79 -23.72 9.35
C ILE A 486 8.51 -24.40 8.85
N VAL A 487 7.41 -24.29 9.62
CA VAL A 487 6.06 -24.73 9.17
C VAL A 487 5.01 -23.64 9.41
N PRO A 488 4.76 -22.74 8.42
CA PRO A 488 3.74 -21.71 8.53
C PRO A 488 2.29 -22.25 8.41
N ARG A 489 1.45 -21.94 9.39
CA ARG A 489 0.01 -22.19 9.38
C ARG A 489 -0.77 -20.86 9.39
N VAL A 490 -1.71 -20.72 8.45
CA VAL A 490 -2.45 -19.49 8.16
C VAL A 490 -3.95 -19.73 8.34
N THR A 491 -4.48 -19.39 9.51
CA THR A 491 -5.91 -19.54 9.83
C THR A 491 -6.67 -18.23 9.61
N THR A 492 -7.92 -18.35 9.16
CA THR A 492 -8.76 -17.18 8.83
C THR A 492 -10.02 -17.16 9.66
N ALA A 493 -10.52 -15.96 9.98
CA ALA A 493 -11.77 -15.76 10.74
C ALA A 493 -13.05 -16.24 10.01
N SER A 494 -12.92 -17.00 8.92
CA SER A 494 -14.01 -17.66 8.20
C SER A 494 -13.77 -19.14 7.92
N GLY A 495 -12.62 -19.71 8.30
CA GLY A 495 -12.27 -21.14 8.23
C GLY A 495 -12.25 -21.80 6.84
N LYS A 496 -12.57 -21.09 5.75
CA LYS A 496 -12.81 -21.67 4.41
C LYS A 496 -11.83 -21.15 3.36
N GLY A 497 -11.32 -22.08 2.54
CA GLY A 497 -10.41 -21.83 1.41
C GLY A 497 -8.96 -22.20 1.71
N ALA A 498 -8.18 -22.46 0.65
CA ALA A 498 -6.77 -22.84 0.77
C ALA A 498 -5.87 -21.60 0.98
N SER A 499 -5.58 -21.28 2.24
CA SER A 499 -4.58 -20.25 2.59
C SER A 499 -3.20 -20.60 2.04
N ARG A 500 -2.36 -19.59 1.81
CA ARG A 500 -0.96 -19.76 1.38
C ARG A 500 -0.03 -18.86 2.21
N TRP A 501 1.27 -19.06 2.08
CA TRP A 501 2.28 -18.16 2.62
C TRP A 501 3.39 -17.86 1.60
N GLU A 502 4.12 -16.77 1.84
CA GLU A 502 5.32 -16.38 1.09
C GLU A 502 6.44 -16.08 2.10
N LEU A 503 7.67 -16.54 1.84
CA LEU A 503 8.85 -16.21 2.66
C LEU A 503 9.79 -15.31 1.85
N PHE A 504 10.21 -14.22 2.51
CA PHE A 504 11.25 -13.33 2.04
C PHE A 504 12.49 -13.48 2.93
N VAL A 505 13.67 -13.49 2.30
CA VAL A 505 14.98 -13.49 2.96
C VAL A 505 15.76 -12.31 2.38
N ASP A 506 16.27 -11.44 3.24
CA ASP A 506 16.90 -10.15 2.87
C ASP A 506 16.01 -9.29 1.95
N GLY A 507 14.71 -9.34 2.22
CA GLY A 507 13.68 -8.71 1.41
C GLY A 507 13.38 -9.35 0.06
N LYS A 508 14.11 -10.40 -0.37
CA LYS A 508 13.84 -11.12 -1.63
C LYS A 508 12.89 -12.29 -1.41
N LEU A 509 11.84 -12.39 -2.22
CA LEU A 509 10.92 -13.53 -2.24
C LEU A 509 11.69 -14.82 -2.59
N ARG A 510 11.81 -15.74 -1.65
CA ARG A 510 12.44 -17.06 -1.88
C ARG A 510 11.42 -18.11 -2.33
N MET A 511 10.21 -18.11 -1.77
CA MET A 511 9.21 -19.15 -2.03
C MET A 511 7.77 -18.72 -1.72
N ARG A 512 6.81 -19.46 -2.29
CA ARG A 512 5.37 -19.38 -2.03
C ARG A 512 4.80 -20.79 -1.93
N LEU A 513 4.24 -21.17 -0.78
CA LEU A 513 3.72 -22.51 -0.52
C LEU A 513 2.30 -22.47 0.09
N PRO A 514 1.51 -23.55 0.01
CA PRO A 514 0.26 -23.70 0.76
C PRO A 514 0.48 -23.67 2.28
N THR A 515 -0.56 -23.26 3.02
CA THR A 515 -0.56 -23.38 4.49
C THR A 515 -0.29 -24.82 4.95
N GLY A 516 0.52 -24.98 5.99
CA GLY A 516 0.87 -26.28 6.57
C GLY A 516 1.98 -27.05 5.83
N GLN A 517 2.30 -26.71 4.57
CA GLN A 517 3.54 -27.18 3.96
C GLN A 517 4.71 -26.39 4.57
N GLY A 518 5.73 -27.12 5.04
CA GLY A 518 6.95 -26.53 5.59
C GLY A 518 8.00 -26.19 4.53
N ALA A 519 9.12 -25.63 5.00
CA ALA A 519 10.32 -25.41 4.20
C ALA A 519 11.59 -25.54 5.04
N ALA A 520 12.68 -25.91 4.39
CA ALA A 520 14.01 -26.02 4.97
C ALA A 520 15.02 -25.24 4.11
N PHE A 521 16.03 -24.65 4.74
CA PHE A 521 17.18 -24.01 4.08
C PHE A 521 18.48 -24.45 4.76
N THR A 522 19.49 -24.77 3.95
CA THR A 522 20.85 -25.05 4.43
C THR A 522 21.65 -23.75 4.57
N ALA A 523 22.83 -23.81 5.20
CA ALA A 523 23.67 -22.63 5.42
C ALA A 523 24.13 -22.00 4.09
N GLU A 524 24.48 -22.84 3.12
CA GLU A 524 24.95 -22.50 1.77
C GLU A 524 23.88 -21.73 0.97
N GLN A 525 22.59 -21.99 1.23
CA GLN A 525 21.47 -21.36 0.53
C GLN A 525 21.12 -19.96 1.06
N LEU A 526 21.53 -19.66 2.30
CA LEU A 526 21.40 -18.33 2.91
C LEU A 526 22.66 -17.50 2.64
N GLY A 527 23.84 -18.07 2.87
CA GLY A 527 25.12 -17.36 2.97
C GLY A 527 25.50 -17.08 4.43
N PRO A 528 26.67 -16.45 4.69
CA PRO A 528 27.15 -16.18 6.04
C PRO A 528 26.59 -14.88 6.63
N GLY A 529 26.58 -14.80 7.96
CA GLY A 529 26.15 -13.62 8.72
C GLY A 529 24.63 -13.56 8.94
N TRP A 530 24.12 -12.36 9.20
CA TRP A 530 22.73 -12.13 9.59
C TRP A 530 21.78 -11.88 8.41
N HIS A 531 20.61 -12.53 8.44
CA HIS A 531 19.58 -12.44 7.40
C HIS A 531 18.23 -11.94 7.96
N ASP A 532 17.58 -11.03 7.21
CA ASP A 532 16.21 -10.53 7.48
C ASP A 532 15.18 -11.57 7.01
N LEU A 533 14.37 -12.11 7.93
CA LEU A 533 13.37 -13.14 7.64
C LEU A 533 11.94 -12.60 7.77
N ARG A 534 11.10 -12.84 6.76
CA ARG A 534 9.71 -12.37 6.72
C ARG A 534 8.78 -13.44 6.18
N CYS A 535 7.99 -14.07 7.05
CA CYS A 535 6.90 -14.94 6.63
C CYS A 535 5.61 -14.11 6.49
N VAL A 536 4.95 -14.19 5.33
CA VAL A 536 3.69 -13.49 5.05
C VAL A 536 2.61 -14.52 4.76
N GLY A 537 1.63 -14.65 5.66
CA GLY A 537 0.46 -15.51 5.51
C GLY A 537 -0.68 -14.79 4.81
N PHE A 538 -1.32 -15.44 3.83
CA PHE A 538 -2.37 -14.90 2.98
C PHE A 538 -3.70 -15.63 3.19
N SER A 539 -4.75 -14.86 3.48
CA SER A 539 -6.15 -15.28 3.41
C SER A 539 -6.54 -15.66 1.96
N PRO A 540 -7.39 -16.67 1.74
CA PRO A 540 -7.74 -17.19 0.41
C PRO A 540 -8.86 -16.39 -0.28
N ASP A 541 -9.23 -15.23 0.25
CA ASP A 541 -10.25 -14.36 -0.33
C ASP A 541 -9.73 -13.54 -1.54
N ALA A 542 -10.61 -12.75 -2.15
CA ALA A 542 -10.33 -12.04 -3.39
C ALA A 542 -9.32 -10.89 -3.26
N LEU A 543 -9.05 -10.36 -2.06
CA LEU A 543 -8.06 -9.30 -1.84
C LEU A 543 -6.77 -9.81 -1.18
N GLU A 544 -6.75 -11.09 -0.78
CA GLU A 544 -5.55 -11.84 -0.37
C GLU A 544 -4.89 -11.29 0.90
N SER A 545 -5.70 -11.13 1.96
CA SER A 545 -5.29 -10.43 3.19
C SER A 545 -4.10 -11.01 3.92
N GLN A 546 -3.20 -10.12 4.33
CA GLN A 546 -1.86 -10.47 4.76
C GLN A 546 -1.65 -10.25 6.25
N ARG A 547 -0.99 -11.21 6.88
CA ARG A 547 -0.34 -11.06 8.19
C ARG A 547 1.12 -11.43 8.01
N ARG A 548 2.04 -10.59 8.48
CA ARG A 548 3.47 -10.91 8.48
C ARG A 548 3.96 -11.25 9.89
N GLN A 549 4.96 -12.13 9.94
CA GLN A 549 5.80 -12.43 11.08
C GLN A 549 7.24 -12.13 10.66
N LEU A 550 7.95 -11.34 11.49
CA LEU A 550 9.33 -10.92 11.26
C LEU A 550 10.27 -11.72 12.15
N GLY A 551 11.52 -11.86 11.73
CA GLY A 551 12.57 -12.54 12.47
C GLY A 551 13.92 -12.33 11.82
N GLY A 552 14.93 -13.01 12.33
CA GLY A 552 16.24 -13.04 11.72
C GLY A 552 17.06 -14.21 12.23
N ILE A 553 17.96 -14.70 11.39
CA ILE A 553 18.88 -15.80 11.69
C ILE A 553 20.31 -15.32 11.43
N GLU A 554 21.28 -15.83 12.18
CA GLU A 554 22.70 -15.59 11.96
C GLU A 554 23.39 -16.92 11.64
N VAL A 555 24.02 -17.00 10.47
CA VAL A 555 24.73 -18.18 9.97
C VAL A 555 26.23 -17.98 10.18
N LEU A 556 26.82 -18.78 11.05
CA LEU A 556 28.25 -18.68 11.43
C LEU A 556 29.08 -19.90 10.98
N GLU A 557 28.49 -20.85 10.27
CA GLU A 557 29.17 -22.03 9.73
C GLU A 557 28.53 -22.46 8.40
N ILE A 558 29.35 -22.77 7.40
CA ILE A 558 28.95 -23.25 6.06
C ILE A 558 29.98 -24.30 5.63
N GLU A 559 29.55 -25.50 5.22
CA GLU A 559 30.46 -26.60 4.82
C GLU A 559 31.65 -26.87 5.80
N GLY A 560 31.46 -26.61 7.10
CA GLY A 560 32.50 -26.73 8.14
C GLY A 560 33.47 -25.55 8.25
N GLN A 561 33.35 -24.53 7.40
CA GLN A 561 34.04 -23.24 7.56
C GLN A 561 33.28 -22.36 8.56
N THR A 562 33.92 -22.02 9.68
CA THR A 562 33.40 -21.02 10.63
C THR A 562 33.60 -19.60 10.11
N PHE A 563 32.58 -18.75 10.24
CA PHE A 563 32.59 -17.33 9.93
C PHE A 563 32.46 -16.52 11.22
N ALA A 564 33.34 -15.54 11.42
CA ALA A 564 33.26 -14.69 12.59
C ALA A 564 32.03 -13.76 12.52
N PRO A 565 31.30 -13.58 13.64
CA PRO A 565 30.08 -12.77 13.65
C PRO A 565 30.35 -11.29 13.38
N VAL A 566 29.70 -10.73 12.36
CA VAL A 566 29.81 -9.29 12.07
C VAL A 566 29.00 -8.51 13.10
N ARG A 567 29.63 -7.53 13.74
CA ARG A 567 29.01 -6.69 14.77
C ARG A 567 29.09 -5.22 14.36
N LEU A 568 28.00 -4.49 14.61
CA LEU A 568 27.87 -3.05 14.38
C LEU A 568 27.20 -2.42 15.62
N ARG A 569 27.84 -1.42 16.21
CA ARG A 569 27.34 -0.71 17.40
C ARG A 569 27.48 0.81 17.26
N ARG A 570 26.65 1.55 18.00
CA ARG A 570 26.90 2.99 18.24
C ARG A 570 28.14 3.14 19.13
N THR A 571 28.83 4.26 18.99
CA THR A 571 29.80 4.74 19.99
C THR A 571 29.12 5.69 20.98
N ASP A 572 29.90 6.33 21.85
CA ASP A 572 29.51 7.48 22.66
C ASP A 572 29.15 8.71 21.82
N LYS A 573 29.84 8.90 20.68
CA LYS A 573 29.70 10.08 19.83
C LYS A 573 28.47 9.99 18.90
N PRO A 574 27.69 11.08 18.74
CA PRO A 574 26.62 11.15 17.76
C PRO A 574 27.11 10.81 16.35
N LEU A 575 26.33 10.01 15.62
CA LEU A 575 26.61 9.57 14.24
C LEU A 575 27.95 8.84 14.02
N ARG A 576 28.63 8.37 15.07
CA ARG A 576 29.82 7.52 14.96
C ARG A 576 29.49 6.08 15.33
N VAL A 577 29.94 5.15 14.50
CA VAL A 577 29.72 3.70 14.68
C VAL A 577 31.03 2.93 14.73
N ALA A 578 31.04 1.85 15.51
CA ALA A 578 32.12 0.88 15.55
C ALA A 578 31.64 -0.44 14.94
N ALA A 579 32.48 -1.08 14.13
CA ALA A 579 32.19 -2.40 13.57
C ALA A 579 33.39 -3.33 13.67
N THR A 580 33.12 -4.63 13.71
CA THR A 580 34.13 -5.70 13.76
C THR A 580 33.66 -6.92 12.97
N ALA A 581 34.58 -7.52 12.22
CA ALA A 581 34.43 -8.78 11.51
C ALA A 581 35.83 -9.39 11.31
N GLU A 582 36.15 -10.45 12.05
CA GLU A 582 37.46 -11.10 11.95
C GLU A 582 37.70 -11.65 10.53
N GLY A 583 38.92 -11.49 10.02
CA GLY A 583 39.27 -11.88 8.64
C GLY A 583 38.70 -10.98 7.53
N ALA A 584 37.98 -9.90 7.84
CA ALA A 584 37.53 -8.95 6.82
C ALA A 584 38.68 -8.07 6.32
N GLU A 585 38.77 -7.91 5.00
CA GLU A 585 39.66 -6.94 4.33
C GLU A 585 39.11 -5.52 4.47
N ARG A 586 37.78 -5.38 4.39
CA ARG A 586 37.03 -4.13 4.64
C ARG A 586 35.63 -4.42 5.19
N ILE A 587 35.09 -3.47 5.94
CA ILE A 587 33.73 -3.50 6.47
C ILE A 587 32.95 -2.30 5.91
N SER A 588 31.98 -2.62 5.05
CA SER A 588 31.07 -1.68 4.40
C SER A 588 29.88 -1.35 5.31
N ILE A 589 29.74 -0.08 5.73
CA ILE A 589 28.58 0.39 6.49
C ILE A 589 27.51 0.84 5.49
N ARG A 590 26.31 0.23 5.53
CA ARG A 590 25.27 0.43 4.51
C ARG A 590 23.93 0.89 5.10
N GLN A 591 23.33 1.91 4.49
CA GLN A 591 21.94 2.34 4.70
C GLN A 591 21.05 1.73 3.61
N GLY A 592 20.29 0.70 3.97
CA GLY A 592 19.63 -0.15 2.96
C GLY A 592 20.69 -0.87 2.11
N MET A 593 20.68 -0.63 0.80
CA MET A 593 21.70 -1.17 -0.13
C MET A 593 22.85 -0.20 -0.44
N ARG A 594 22.83 1.04 0.05
CA ARG A 594 23.83 2.08 -0.23
C ARG A 594 24.95 2.06 0.81
N GLU A 595 26.21 1.94 0.37
CA GLU A 595 27.39 2.20 1.21
C GLU A 595 27.43 3.69 1.62
N VAL A 596 27.64 3.96 2.91
CA VAL A 596 27.63 5.32 3.50
C VAL A 596 28.88 5.63 4.31
N ALA A 597 29.64 4.61 4.71
CA ALA A 597 31.01 4.71 5.23
C ALA A 597 31.71 3.36 5.11
N VAL A 598 33.03 3.35 5.28
CA VAL A 598 33.88 2.17 5.21
C VAL A 598 34.80 2.16 6.43
N ILE A 599 35.18 0.96 6.87
CA ILE A 599 36.28 0.71 7.81
C ILE A 599 37.20 -0.29 7.10
N GLU A 600 38.47 0.05 6.94
CA GLU A 600 39.46 -0.88 6.36
C GLU A 600 39.97 -1.86 7.44
N GLY A 601 40.17 -3.12 7.06
CA GLY A 601 40.55 -4.21 7.96
C GLY A 601 39.42 -4.77 8.83
N PRO A 602 39.75 -5.66 9.79
CA PRO A 602 38.77 -6.49 10.52
C PRO A 602 38.01 -5.76 11.63
N GLY A 603 38.25 -4.47 11.85
CA GLY A 603 37.47 -3.68 12.80
C GLY A 603 38.02 -2.29 13.07
N GLY A 604 37.14 -1.41 13.54
CA GLY A 604 37.47 -0.01 13.80
C GLY A 604 36.23 0.85 14.06
N GLU A 605 36.37 2.15 13.86
CA GLU A 605 35.30 3.14 14.00
C GLU A 605 35.26 4.09 12.80
N THR A 606 34.08 4.59 12.46
CA THR A 606 33.90 5.56 11.37
C THR A 606 32.77 6.53 11.70
N ASP A 607 32.94 7.79 11.27
CA ASP A 607 31.98 8.88 11.46
C ASP A 607 31.04 8.97 10.24
N LEU A 608 29.75 9.17 10.48
CA LEU A 608 28.72 9.13 9.42
C LEU A 608 28.19 10.54 9.11
N SER A 609 28.15 10.90 7.83
CA SER A 609 27.59 12.18 7.40
C SER A 609 26.06 12.23 7.59
N ALA A 610 25.59 13.18 8.39
CA ALA A 610 24.17 13.50 8.55
C ALA A 610 23.51 13.87 7.21
N GLU A 611 24.25 14.56 6.34
CA GLU A 611 23.80 14.92 4.99
C GLU A 611 23.57 13.68 4.13
N VAL A 612 24.52 12.72 4.14
CA VAL A 612 24.40 11.47 3.37
C VAL A 612 23.19 10.67 3.85
N LEU A 613 23.08 10.43 5.16
CA LEU A 613 21.99 9.64 5.75
C LEU A 613 20.61 10.31 5.65
N GLY A 614 20.59 11.64 5.72
CA GLY A 614 19.42 12.47 5.93
C GLY A 614 18.83 12.37 7.35
N PRO A 615 17.98 13.33 7.77
CA PRO A 615 17.42 13.36 9.12
C PRO A 615 16.54 12.15 9.47
N GLY A 616 16.28 11.96 10.77
CA GLY A 616 15.28 11.02 11.27
C GLY A 616 15.84 9.63 11.61
N PRO A 617 14.99 8.57 11.67
CA PRO A 617 15.39 7.24 12.10
C PRO A 617 16.06 6.45 10.95
N VAL A 618 17.35 6.16 11.10
CA VAL A 618 18.18 5.50 10.09
C VAL A 618 18.43 4.04 10.49
N ARG A 619 18.22 3.09 9.56
CA ARG A 619 18.63 1.68 9.71
C ARG A 619 19.91 1.41 8.92
N LEU A 620 20.95 0.97 9.61
CA LEU A 620 22.24 0.57 9.06
C LEU A 620 22.47 -0.93 9.22
N ARG A 621 23.38 -1.49 8.42
CA ARG A 621 24.08 -2.74 8.73
C ARG A 621 25.56 -2.61 8.35
N ALA A 622 26.42 -3.40 8.97
CA ALA A 622 27.76 -3.66 8.45
C ALA A 622 27.71 -4.86 7.49
N VAL A 623 28.59 -4.87 6.50
CA VAL A 623 28.84 -6.00 5.60
C VAL A 623 30.35 -6.20 5.52
N ALA A 624 30.83 -7.38 5.89
CA ALA A 624 32.23 -7.76 5.76
C ALA A 624 32.53 -8.20 4.32
N GLU A 625 33.69 -7.85 3.81
CA GLU A 625 34.20 -8.26 2.50
C GLU A 625 35.59 -8.90 2.68
N PRO A 626 35.94 -9.97 1.94
CA PRO A 626 35.20 -10.56 0.81
C PRO A 626 34.05 -11.53 1.18
N SER A 627 33.88 -11.89 2.46
CA SER A 627 32.91 -12.94 2.88
C SER A 627 31.43 -12.63 2.59
N GLY A 628 31.07 -11.36 2.43
CA GLY A 628 29.69 -10.90 2.22
C GLY A 628 28.83 -10.92 3.48
N ALA A 629 29.37 -11.36 4.62
CA ALA A 629 28.62 -11.55 5.86
C ALA A 629 28.06 -10.23 6.39
N ALA A 630 26.79 -10.22 6.81
CA ALA A 630 26.11 -9.02 7.30
C ALA A 630 25.95 -9.01 8.83
N SER A 631 25.92 -7.82 9.44
CA SER A 631 25.52 -7.66 10.83
C SER A 631 23.99 -7.64 10.99
N PRO A 632 23.47 -7.91 12.20
CA PRO A 632 22.14 -7.46 12.60
C PRO A 632 21.95 -5.95 12.35
N PRO A 633 20.71 -5.48 12.13
CA PRO A 633 20.43 -4.08 11.75
C PRO A 633 20.55 -3.13 12.95
N LEU A 634 21.44 -2.14 12.86
CA LEU A 634 21.56 -1.07 13.85
C LEU A 634 20.64 0.10 13.48
N TRP A 635 19.74 0.47 14.39
CA TRP A 635 19.00 1.73 14.29
C TRP A 635 19.75 2.88 14.98
N LEU A 636 19.74 4.07 14.39
CA LEU A 636 20.17 5.33 14.99
C LEU A 636 19.21 6.48 14.60
N ARG A 637 19.41 7.68 15.18
CA ARG A 637 18.69 8.89 14.77
C ARG A 637 19.70 9.94 14.30
N ALA A 638 19.54 10.40 13.06
CA ALA A 638 20.26 11.57 12.56
C ALA A 638 19.45 12.85 12.90
N ARG A 639 20.15 13.90 13.34
CA ARG A 639 19.60 15.25 13.45
C ARG A 639 19.80 15.99 12.12
N GLY A 640 19.07 17.08 11.91
CA GLY A 640 19.32 17.98 10.78
C GLY A 640 20.60 18.80 10.97
N SER A 641 21.09 19.41 9.89
CA SER A 641 22.17 20.42 9.92
C SER A 641 21.82 21.67 10.72
N ASP A 642 20.53 21.92 10.92
CA ASP A 642 20.01 23.22 11.34
C ASP A 642 19.89 23.32 12.88
N ASP A 643 20.09 22.21 13.60
CA ASP A 643 20.33 22.18 15.05
C ASP A 643 21.75 22.68 15.35
N GLY A 644 22.01 23.97 15.09
CA GLY A 644 23.29 24.64 15.31
C GLY A 644 23.64 24.82 16.80
N GLY A 645 23.98 23.72 17.48
CA GLY A 645 24.45 23.69 18.86
C GLY A 645 25.96 23.55 18.94
N ALA A 646 26.63 24.61 19.41
CA ALA A 646 27.99 24.59 19.94
C ALA A 646 27.97 24.44 21.47
#